data_AF-A0A178IJV6-F1
#
_entry.id   AF-A0A178IJV6-F1
#
_cell.length_a   1.000
_cell.length_b   1.000
_cell.length_c   1.000
_cell.angle_alpha   90.00
_cell.angle_beta   90.00
_cell.angle_gamma   90.00
#
_symmetry.space_group_name_H-M   'P 1'
#
loop_
_entity.id
_entity.type
_entity.pdbx_description
1 polymer ?
#
loop_
_entity_poly.entity_id
_entity_poly.type
_entity_poly.pdbx_seq_one_letter_code
_entity_poly.pdbx_strand_id
1 'polypeptide(L)'
;MNLKNHPNISKTPVRVFLALVALLAFQMAGAQTSPDSAADMDTIITEILASGTYDATSGSFRQGTSTWFADTSGTIAALGSQVQANSAALASATTALGTRIDNLDTTLASATTTLGHTIVSASAVLDGRINNLGNVLASATAALDTRINTEVAALNSTISATTAALDTRISNEVGTLNNTIASATMAFGTRIDSLGTALTSATNALDTRITNEVGTLNTTIASASTALNTRIDTEVATLGNALTSATTGLGTRIDTLGAALTSATGALDTRITNEVGTLNTTIASATTALGTRIDNLGTALTTATTALDTRITTEVAALNSTISATTAALDTRITTEVGTLNTTIASASTALNTRIGTEVTALNTALTSATTALGTRIDNLGTALTTATAALDTRITTEVGTLNSTISATTAALDTRITSEVGTLNTTIASASTALNTRIDTEVTALNTTLTSATTALGTSIDNLGTALTTATSALDTRITNEIGTLGTALATATTALSTRIDTEVAALNSTVSATTAALDTRITTEVGTLNTTIASASTALNGRIDTEVASLNNTLITATTALGARIDGLQVDLDALDTTAVKYVNGSDPTISLRVGTTITNLADVSSSDTDQTKAVNIASAKTIATEIATDIVTDAVAEANKSVAFSTGNQAASIGAGASDAMAIGSGAIANGSNAVALGSGARVSDQAADGVAVGSGATALHANSVALGAGTTTDAANSVAVGNRTIDQIAASALTDGSDSHAATTGQLYNAGSSAAGILGGGATLGADGAISGWSVNIASENGPVAYTNVADAITAVDANLNTRIDNLAQQHDGDITALDDKIDQEIADRAALIRSETRTDGGGSLVLDARGDAITDIHIGGHSLVTAEVAVNVDGAIVTRQQLSARDTGGNAIDIDVTNGSRLLVNGDEVIGKNAVQARIDTAVNAAKAELNTRIDGIEERVQAVENGQTLQFQRHAAAIQKLQRGIAMAAALQTPQIAPGHRRAVKLGIAYYDDQTGLAGGYAERLNQNVSVNAEMATSHQFKEVILRGGVNYSW
;
A
#
# COMPACT_ATOMS: atom_id res chain seq x y z
N MET A 1 -23.46 51.14 -89.01
CA MET A 1 -24.58 50.87 -89.93
C MET A 1 -25.87 51.46 -89.35
N ASN A 2 -26.21 52.70 -89.72
CA ASN A 2 -27.56 53.25 -89.55
C ASN A 2 -27.74 54.37 -90.60
N LEU A 3 -28.92 54.48 -91.22
CA LEU A 3 -29.18 55.28 -92.42
C LEU A 3 -30.57 55.92 -92.36
N LYS A 4 -30.64 57.25 -92.44
CA LYS A 4 -31.79 58.15 -92.70
C LYS A 4 -31.36 59.61 -92.34
N ASN A 5 -31.74 60.69 -93.02
CA ASN A 5 -32.71 60.92 -94.11
C ASN A 5 -32.17 61.91 -95.18
N HIS A 6 -32.69 61.82 -96.41
CA HIS A 6 -32.86 62.93 -97.38
C HIS A 6 -34.39 63.17 -97.59
N PRO A 7 -34.86 64.37 -97.99
CA PRO A 7 -35.07 64.77 -99.41
C PRO A 7 -34.67 66.26 -99.65
N ASN A 8 -34.96 67.03 -100.73
CA ASN A 8 -35.67 66.92 -102.03
C ASN A 8 -34.68 67.38 -103.15
N ILE A 9 -34.83 67.23 -104.49
CA ILE A 9 -35.93 67.04 -105.48
C ILE A 9 -36.57 68.34 -106.02
N SER A 10 -36.17 68.76 -107.24
CA SER A 10 -37.00 69.35 -108.33
C SER A 10 -36.11 69.65 -109.58
N LYS A 11 -36.13 68.84 -110.67
CA LYS A 11 -36.93 68.98 -111.92
C LYS A 11 -36.64 70.27 -112.74
N THR A 12 -36.03 70.26 -113.94
CA THR A 12 -36.35 69.59 -115.25
C THR A 12 -37.41 70.38 -116.06
N PRO A 13 -37.10 70.89 -117.28
CA PRO A 13 -37.06 70.12 -118.55
C PRO A 13 -35.82 70.44 -119.44
N VAL A 14 -35.41 69.66 -120.47
CA VAL A 14 -36.01 68.59 -121.31
C VAL A 14 -36.95 69.07 -122.44
N ARG A 15 -36.35 69.75 -123.42
CA ARG A 15 -36.67 69.83 -124.87
C ARG A 15 -35.45 70.51 -125.52
N VAL A 16 -34.80 70.03 -126.58
CA VAL A 16 -35.18 69.00 -127.57
C VAL A 16 -34.13 67.88 -127.63
N PHE A 17 -34.59 66.62 -127.60
CA PHE A 17 -33.77 65.39 -127.71
C PHE A 17 -33.76 64.82 -129.15
N LEU A 18 -34.37 65.52 -130.13
CA LEU A 18 -34.64 65.03 -131.49
C LEU A 18 -33.82 65.75 -132.58
N ALA A 19 -32.53 65.98 -132.33
CA ALA A 19 -31.49 66.12 -133.35
C ALA A 19 -30.12 65.91 -132.65
N LEU A 20 -29.34 64.85 -132.92
CA LEU A 20 -29.55 63.77 -133.89
C LEU A 20 -29.03 62.43 -133.33
N VAL A 21 -29.92 61.50 -132.99
CA VAL A 21 -29.56 60.10 -132.68
C VAL A 21 -29.38 59.32 -133.99
N ALA A 22 -28.35 59.71 -134.75
CA ALA A 22 -27.87 59.10 -135.98
C ALA A 22 -26.54 59.78 -136.39
N LEU A 23 -25.49 59.66 -135.58
CA LEU A 23 -24.54 58.56 -135.81
C LEU A 23 -24.22 57.82 -134.51
N LEU A 24 -24.91 56.70 -134.29
CA LEU A 24 -24.75 55.83 -133.11
C LEU A 24 -24.48 54.39 -133.58
N ALA A 25 -23.23 54.12 -133.94
CA ALA A 25 -22.72 52.80 -134.30
C ALA A 25 -21.19 52.76 -134.19
N PHE A 26 -20.62 51.67 -133.65
CA PHE A 26 -19.20 51.49 -133.29
C PHE A 26 -18.70 52.46 -132.17
N GLN A 27 -17.86 52.05 -131.20
CA GLN A 27 -17.10 50.81 -131.04
C GLN A 27 -16.88 50.47 -129.54
N MET A 28 -16.64 49.20 -129.19
CA MET A 28 -16.29 48.70 -127.84
C MET A 28 -15.22 47.59 -127.93
N ALA A 29 -14.48 47.33 -126.82
CA ALA A 29 -13.32 46.41 -126.68
C ALA A 29 -12.06 46.78 -127.50
N GLY A 30 -10.82 46.32 -127.22
CA GLY A 30 -10.18 45.50 -126.15
C GLY A 30 -8.70 45.96 -126.02
N ALA A 31 -7.67 45.38 -125.38
CA ALA A 31 -7.37 44.17 -124.60
C ALA A 31 -5.93 43.67 -124.97
N GLN A 32 -4.96 43.80 -124.05
CA GLN A 32 -3.65 43.08 -123.88
C GLN A 32 -2.55 42.91 -124.99
N THR A 33 -1.29 42.85 -124.51
CA THR A 33 -0.05 42.22 -125.08
C THR A 33 0.81 42.98 -126.12
N SER A 34 1.93 42.35 -126.52
CA SER A 34 3.22 42.93 -126.97
C SER A 34 3.47 42.76 -128.50
N PRO A 35 4.58 43.29 -129.08
CA PRO A 35 4.62 43.58 -130.53
C PRO A 35 5.11 42.43 -131.41
N ASP A 36 4.56 42.34 -132.61
CA ASP A 36 5.33 42.54 -133.85
C ASP A 36 4.38 42.94 -135.01
N SER A 37 4.93 43.54 -136.08
CA SER A 37 4.32 44.07 -137.33
C SER A 37 4.14 45.60 -137.43
N ALA A 38 4.56 46.15 -138.58
CA ALA A 38 4.47 47.56 -138.94
C ALA A 38 4.12 47.71 -140.44
N ALA A 39 2.95 48.28 -140.71
CA ALA A 39 2.48 48.81 -141.99
C ALA A 39 1.26 49.70 -141.72
N ASP A 40 0.86 50.53 -142.69
CA ASP A 40 -0.39 51.32 -142.73
C ASP A 40 -0.74 52.06 -141.42
N MET A 41 -0.34 53.34 -141.27
CA MET A 41 -1.18 54.39 -141.87
C MET A 41 -0.42 55.68 -142.25
N ASP A 42 0.81 55.55 -142.77
CA ASP A 42 1.62 56.65 -143.36
C ASP A 42 1.04 57.18 -144.71
N THR A 43 -0.28 57.27 -144.79
CA THR A 43 -1.05 57.44 -146.05
C THR A 43 -2.11 58.54 -145.93
N ILE A 44 -2.64 58.79 -144.73
CA ILE A 44 -3.64 59.87 -144.49
C ILE A 44 -2.96 61.24 -144.21
N ILE A 45 -1.63 61.28 -144.09
CA ILE A 45 -0.84 62.53 -144.09
C ILE A 45 -0.64 63.09 -145.52
N THR A 46 -0.82 62.26 -146.56
CA THR A 46 -0.38 62.59 -147.93
C THR A 46 -1.52 63.04 -148.86
N GLU A 47 -2.78 62.66 -148.61
CA GLU A 47 -3.88 62.84 -149.58
C GLU A 47 -4.84 64.02 -149.32
N ILE A 48 -4.64 64.82 -148.26
CA ILE A 48 -5.31 66.14 -148.08
C ILE A 48 -4.26 67.29 -148.14
N LEU A 49 -3.35 67.19 -149.10
CA LEU A 49 -2.53 68.31 -149.60
C LEU A 49 -2.92 68.69 -151.05
N ALA A 50 -4.10 68.26 -151.54
CA ALA A 50 -4.43 68.23 -152.97
C ALA A 50 -5.74 68.94 -153.40
N SER A 51 -6.29 69.89 -152.60
CA SER A 51 -7.51 70.64 -152.97
C SER A 51 -7.36 72.16 -153.18
N GLY A 52 -6.12 72.67 -153.23
CA GLY A 52 -5.79 73.82 -154.07
C GLY A 52 -6.28 75.23 -153.68
N THR A 53 -6.81 75.48 -152.48
CA THR A 53 -7.17 76.85 -152.03
C THR A 53 -6.06 77.56 -151.25
N TYR A 54 -4.82 77.45 -151.74
CA TYR A 54 -3.69 78.30 -151.35
C TYR A 54 -3.03 78.87 -152.61
N ASP A 55 -2.94 80.21 -152.69
CA ASP A 55 -2.12 80.90 -153.68
C ASP A 55 -0.70 81.06 -153.12
N ALA A 56 0.24 80.31 -153.71
CA ALA A 56 1.67 80.29 -153.35
C ALA A 56 2.44 81.59 -153.67
N THR A 57 1.75 82.64 -154.13
CA THR A 57 2.33 83.95 -154.43
C THR A 57 1.66 85.14 -153.72
N SER A 58 0.52 84.98 -153.01
CA SER A 58 -0.15 86.14 -152.37
C SER A 58 -0.83 85.94 -151.00
N GLY A 59 -0.96 84.70 -150.48
CA GLY A 59 -1.00 84.48 -149.02
C GLY A 59 -2.25 84.87 -148.20
N SER A 60 -3.46 84.96 -148.77
CA SER A 60 -4.73 85.04 -148.00
C SER A 60 -5.98 84.77 -148.85
N PHE A 61 -7.11 84.39 -148.23
CA PHE A 61 -8.43 84.38 -148.88
C PHE A 61 -9.55 84.98 -147.99
N ARG A 62 -10.74 85.23 -148.56
CA ARG A 62 -11.61 86.39 -148.21
C ARG A 62 -12.84 86.13 -147.31
N GLN A 63 -13.37 87.22 -146.75
CA GLN A 63 -14.49 87.31 -145.79
C GLN A 63 -15.91 87.12 -146.38
N GLY A 64 -16.90 86.89 -145.50
CA GLY A 64 -18.32 87.11 -145.77
C GLY A 64 -19.29 86.83 -144.59
N THR A 65 -19.56 87.83 -143.74
CA THR A 65 -20.80 88.06 -142.92
C THR A 65 -21.72 86.85 -142.61
N SER A 66 -21.88 86.31 -141.39
CA SER A 66 -22.22 86.92 -140.08
C SER A 66 -23.38 87.94 -140.16
N THR A 67 -24.50 87.77 -139.44
CA THR A 67 -24.59 88.06 -137.99
C THR A 67 -25.44 87.11 -137.13
N TRP A 68 -26.37 86.33 -137.69
CA TRP A 68 -27.43 85.66 -136.89
C TRP A 68 -26.95 84.56 -135.93
N PHE A 69 -25.79 83.95 -136.17
CA PHE A 69 -25.26 82.84 -135.35
C PHE A 69 -24.47 83.28 -134.09
N ALA A 70 -24.19 84.57 -133.92
CA ALA A 70 -23.27 85.03 -132.86
C ALA A 70 -23.80 84.79 -131.44
N ASP A 71 -25.09 85.03 -131.21
CA ASP A 71 -25.68 85.07 -129.87
C ASP A 71 -25.72 83.66 -129.22
N THR A 72 -26.03 82.62 -130.01
CA THR A 72 -26.04 81.22 -129.54
C THR A 72 -24.64 80.71 -129.20
N SER A 73 -23.59 81.26 -129.81
CA SER A 73 -22.20 80.87 -129.52
C SER A 73 -21.74 81.28 -128.12
N GLY A 74 -22.22 82.43 -127.62
CA GLY A 74 -21.82 82.96 -126.32
C GLY A 74 -22.29 82.09 -125.14
N THR A 75 -23.54 81.62 -125.20
CA THR A 75 -24.12 80.81 -124.11
C THR A 75 -23.46 79.43 -123.99
N ILE A 76 -23.09 78.81 -125.12
CA ILE A 76 -22.44 77.50 -125.14
C ILE A 76 -21.03 77.56 -124.52
N ALA A 77 -20.27 78.62 -124.82
CA ALA A 77 -18.94 78.83 -124.23
C ALA A 77 -19.02 78.96 -122.69
N ALA A 78 -19.95 79.78 -122.18
CA ALA A 78 -20.15 79.97 -120.74
C ALA A 78 -20.54 78.66 -120.01
N LEU A 79 -21.40 77.84 -120.63
CA LEU A 79 -21.80 76.55 -120.06
C LEU A 79 -20.63 75.56 -120.02
N GLY A 80 -19.78 75.55 -121.05
CA GLY A 80 -18.55 74.76 -121.10
C GLY A 80 -17.59 75.09 -119.93
N SER A 81 -17.35 76.38 -119.68
CA SER A 81 -16.53 76.82 -118.54
C SER A 81 -17.09 76.37 -117.20
N GLN A 82 -18.43 76.42 -117.01
CA GLN A 82 -19.05 75.98 -115.75
C GLN A 82 -18.94 74.47 -115.53
N VAL A 83 -19.10 73.66 -116.58
CA VAL A 83 -18.89 72.19 -116.50
C VAL A 83 -17.43 71.87 -116.16
N GLN A 84 -16.48 72.57 -116.77
CA GLN A 84 -15.06 72.38 -116.51
C GLN A 84 -14.69 72.76 -115.06
N ALA A 85 -15.19 73.90 -114.56
CA ALA A 85 -15.03 74.30 -113.16
C ALA A 85 -15.62 73.28 -112.17
N ASN A 86 -16.83 72.78 -112.44
CA ASN A 86 -17.47 71.75 -111.60
C ASN A 86 -16.67 70.43 -111.60
N SER A 87 -16.07 70.04 -112.73
CA SER A 87 -15.21 68.86 -112.81
C SER A 87 -13.94 69.00 -111.97
N ALA A 88 -13.31 70.18 -111.97
CA ALA A 88 -12.12 70.48 -111.16
C ALA A 88 -12.46 70.52 -109.66
N ALA A 89 -13.63 71.05 -109.28
CA ALA A 89 -14.10 71.02 -107.90
C ALA A 89 -14.36 69.59 -107.40
N LEU A 90 -14.98 68.73 -108.23
CA LEU A 90 -15.23 67.32 -107.89
C LEU A 90 -13.92 66.51 -107.78
N ALA A 91 -12.96 66.75 -108.68
CA ALA A 91 -11.62 66.15 -108.58
C ALA A 91 -10.92 66.58 -107.28
N SER A 92 -10.94 67.87 -106.95
CA SER A 92 -10.34 68.41 -105.72
C SER A 92 -10.99 67.83 -104.45
N ALA A 93 -12.31 67.69 -104.44
CA ALA A 93 -13.04 67.04 -103.34
C ALA A 93 -12.69 65.55 -103.20
N THR A 94 -12.47 64.86 -104.32
CA THR A 94 -12.06 63.44 -104.34
C THR A 94 -10.65 63.28 -103.77
N THR A 95 -9.69 64.13 -104.18
CA THR A 95 -8.34 64.17 -103.62
C THR A 95 -8.36 64.46 -102.12
N ALA A 96 -9.12 65.47 -101.69
CA ALA A 96 -9.23 65.83 -100.27
C ALA A 96 -9.84 64.70 -99.42
N LEU A 97 -10.78 63.92 -99.97
CA LEU A 97 -11.34 62.74 -99.31
C LEU A 97 -10.32 61.59 -99.23
N GLY A 98 -9.52 61.38 -100.28
CA GLY A 98 -8.38 60.45 -100.27
C GLY A 98 -7.40 60.80 -99.15
N THR A 99 -6.89 62.04 -99.13
CA THR A 99 -5.98 62.52 -98.08
C THR A 99 -6.61 62.44 -96.67
N ARG A 100 -7.93 62.56 -96.54
CA ARG A 100 -8.65 62.35 -95.27
C ARG A 100 -8.61 60.89 -94.80
N ILE A 101 -8.71 59.93 -95.74
CA ILE A 101 -8.60 58.49 -95.48
C ILE A 101 -7.15 58.12 -95.15
N ASP A 102 -6.17 58.58 -95.95
CA ASP A 102 -4.74 58.32 -95.72
C ASP A 102 -4.29 58.76 -94.31
N ASN A 103 -4.77 59.92 -93.84
CA ASN A 103 -4.52 60.41 -92.48
C ASN A 103 -5.21 59.57 -91.40
N LEU A 104 -6.40 59.03 -91.65
CA LEU A 104 -7.11 58.15 -90.71
C LEU A 104 -6.40 56.80 -90.59
N ASP A 105 -5.98 56.19 -91.70
CA ASP A 105 -5.21 54.94 -91.70
C ASP A 105 -3.83 55.14 -91.04
N THR A 106 -3.15 56.25 -91.31
CA THR A 106 -1.89 56.62 -90.62
C THR A 106 -2.09 56.79 -89.11
N THR A 107 -3.20 57.40 -88.69
CA THR A 107 -3.55 57.56 -87.27
C THR A 107 -3.87 56.21 -86.62
N LEU A 108 -4.62 55.35 -87.31
CA LEU A 108 -5.03 54.03 -86.82
C LEU A 108 -3.84 53.07 -86.72
N ALA A 109 -2.94 53.08 -87.70
CA ALA A 109 -1.68 52.36 -87.65
C ALA A 109 -0.81 52.82 -86.46
N SER A 110 -0.66 54.14 -86.28
CA SER A 110 0.10 54.72 -85.16
C SER A 110 -0.49 54.34 -83.79
N ALA A 111 -1.81 54.38 -83.65
CA ALA A 111 -2.51 53.96 -82.43
C ALA A 111 -2.33 52.45 -82.16
N THR A 112 -2.42 51.62 -83.20
CA THR A 112 -2.20 50.16 -83.12
C THR A 112 -0.77 49.84 -82.69
N THR A 113 0.24 50.52 -83.25
CA THR A 113 1.64 50.38 -82.87
C THR A 113 1.89 50.82 -81.42
N THR A 114 1.30 51.94 -81.00
CA THR A 114 1.40 52.44 -79.61
C THR A 114 0.77 51.46 -78.61
N LEU A 115 -0.40 50.90 -78.93
CA LEU A 115 -1.05 49.89 -78.10
C LEU A 115 -0.22 48.61 -78.03
N GLY A 116 0.37 48.16 -79.14
CA GLY A 116 1.30 47.04 -79.20
C GLY A 116 2.52 47.22 -78.29
N HIS A 117 3.21 48.37 -78.38
CA HIS A 117 4.32 48.68 -77.48
C HIS A 117 3.91 48.75 -76.00
N THR A 118 2.71 49.28 -75.71
CA THR A 118 2.17 49.35 -74.35
C THR A 118 1.93 47.95 -73.78
N ILE A 119 1.35 47.04 -74.59
CA ILE A 119 1.12 45.64 -74.20
C ILE A 119 2.45 44.90 -73.99
N VAL A 120 3.43 45.06 -74.88
CA VAL A 120 4.77 44.42 -74.75
C VAL A 120 5.53 44.94 -73.53
N SER A 121 5.42 46.23 -73.22
CA SER A 121 6.01 46.80 -71.99
C SER A 121 5.32 46.27 -70.73
N ALA A 122 3.99 46.13 -70.77
CA ALA A 122 3.22 45.57 -69.66
C ALA A 122 3.52 44.08 -69.43
N SER A 123 3.66 43.27 -70.48
CA SER A 123 4.05 41.86 -70.34
C SER A 123 5.48 41.73 -69.80
N ALA A 124 6.45 42.48 -70.32
CA ALA A 124 7.82 42.45 -69.82
C ALA A 124 7.94 42.83 -68.33
N VAL A 125 7.13 43.79 -67.85
CA VAL A 125 7.04 44.13 -66.43
C VAL A 125 6.37 43.02 -65.62
N LEU A 126 5.36 42.34 -66.18
CA LEU A 126 4.69 41.22 -65.52
C LEU A 126 5.62 39.99 -65.41
N ASP A 127 6.33 39.65 -66.48
CA ASP A 127 7.34 38.59 -66.52
C ASP A 127 8.50 38.89 -65.56
N GLY A 128 8.98 40.14 -65.51
CA GLY A 128 9.97 40.58 -64.52
C GLY A 128 9.48 40.41 -63.08
N ARG A 129 8.22 40.69 -62.79
CA ARG A 129 7.60 40.46 -61.47
C ARG A 129 7.42 38.97 -61.16
N ILE A 130 7.02 38.15 -62.13
CA ILE A 130 6.86 36.69 -61.97
C ILE A 130 8.22 36.05 -61.69
N ASN A 131 9.26 36.39 -62.46
CA ASN A 131 10.62 35.90 -62.25
C ASN A 131 11.19 36.34 -60.90
N ASN A 132 10.97 37.59 -60.49
CA ASN A 132 11.39 38.05 -59.15
C ASN A 132 10.65 37.29 -58.04
N LEU A 133 9.34 37.07 -58.17
CA LEU A 133 8.56 36.31 -57.19
C LEU A 133 9.00 34.85 -57.12
N GLY A 134 9.33 34.23 -58.26
CA GLY A 134 9.93 32.90 -58.35
C GLY A 134 11.30 32.81 -57.68
N ASN A 135 12.17 33.80 -57.91
CA ASN A 135 13.50 33.87 -57.27
C ASN A 135 13.40 34.08 -55.75
N VAL A 136 12.48 34.94 -55.29
CA VAL A 136 12.19 35.14 -53.86
C VAL A 136 11.66 33.86 -53.23
N LEU A 137 10.71 33.17 -53.89
CA LEU A 137 10.15 31.92 -53.39
C LEU A 137 11.20 30.80 -53.34
N ALA A 138 12.00 30.62 -54.40
CA ALA A 138 13.10 29.65 -54.42
C ALA A 138 14.17 29.93 -53.35
N SER A 139 14.49 31.22 -53.12
CA SER A 139 15.40 31.63 -52.05
C SER A 139 14.82 31.33 -50.66
N ALA A 140 13.51 31.57 -50.47
CA ALA A 140 12.82 31.25 -49.22
C ALA A 140 12.74 29.73 -48.97
N THR A 141 12.48 28.92 -49.99
CA THR A 141 12.52 27.45 -49.91
C THR A 141 13.93 26.97 -49.58
N ALA A 142 14.97 27.43 -50.29
CA ALA A 142 16.34 27.04 -50.00
C ALA A 142 16.82 27.44 -48.59
N ALA A 143 16.39 28.62 -48.10
CA ALA A 143 16.67 29.05 -46.73
C ALA A 143 15.91 28.19 -45.69
N LEU A 144 14.66 27.81 -45.98
CA LEU A 144 13.86 26.93 -45.14
C LEU A 144 14.44 25.51 -45.08
N ASP A 145 14.81 24.94 -46.22
CA ASP A 145 15.48 23.63 -46.31
C ASP A 145 16.83 23.64 -45.58
N THR A 146 17.64 24.69 -45.77
CA THR A 146 18.91 24.86 -45.05
C THR A 146 18.67 24.90 -43.53
N ARG A 147 17.65 25.63 -43.08
CA ARG A 147 17.30 25.71 -41.66
C ARG A 147 16.78 24.37 -41.14
N ILE A 148 15.84 23.72 -41.81
CA ILE A 148 15.31 22.41 -41.40
C ILE A 148 16.44 21.38 -41.29
N ASN A 149 17.33 21.29 -42.28
CA ASN A 149 18.48 20.39 -42.22
C ASN A 149 19.47 20.74 -41.09
N THR A 150 19.65 22.03 -40.78
CA THR A 150 20.50 22.48 -39.65
C THR A 150 19.89 22.09 -38.30
N GLU A 151 18.60 22.36 -38.10
CA GLU A 151 17.87 22.04 -36.86
C GLU A 151 17.79 20.50 -36.67
N VAL A 152 17.57 19.73 -37.74
CA VAL A 152 17.59 18.25 -37.73
C VAL A 152 19.00 17.71 -37.44
N ALA A 153 20.06 18.30 -38.01
CA ALA A 153 21.43 17.90 -37.70
C ALA A 153 21.81 18.22 -36.24
N ALA A 154 21.40 19.38 -35.72
CA ALA A 154 21.57 19.76 -34.32
C ALA A 154 20.83 18.79 -33.39
N LEU A 155 19.54 18.52 -33.68
CA LEU A 155 18.73 17.57 -32.91
C LEU A 155 19.33 16.16 -32.92
N ASN A 156 19.77 15.64 -34.08
CA ASN A 156 20.44 14.35 -34.17
C ASN A 156 21.76 14.31 -33.40
N SER A 157 22.52 15.41 -33.36
CA SER A 157 23.72 15.54 -32.55
C SER A 157 23.40 15.52 -31.04
N THR A 158 22.37 16.26 -30.61
CA THR A 158 21.88 16.25 -29.22
C THR A 158 21.38 14.88 -28.80
N ILE A 159 20.61 14.18 -29.66
CA ILE A 159 20.16 12.80 -29.43
C ILE A 159 21.37 11.87 -29.31
N SER A 160 22.31 11.91 -30.25
CA SER A 160 23.49 11.04 -30.24
C SER A 160 24.37 11.24 -29.00
N ALA A 161 24.58 12.49 -28.58
CA ALA A 161 25.32 12.81 -27.35
C ALA A 161 24.56 12.34 -26.09
N THR A 162 23.23 12.45 -26.08
CA THR A 162 22.37 11.98 -24.97
C THR A 162 22.38 10.46 -24.87
N THR A 163 22.29 9.74 -26.00
CA THR A 163 22.41 8.28 -26.07
C THR A 163 23.79 7.82 -25.58
N ALA A 164 24.88 8.42 -26.07
CA ALA A 164 26.23 8.07 -25.63
C ALA A 164 26.45 8.32 -24.12
N ALA A 165 25.87 9.38 -23.56
CA ALA A 165 25.90 9.66 -22.12
C ALA A 165 25.08 8.62 -21.32
N LEU A 166 23.93 8.20 -21.83
CA LEU A 166 23.12 7.11 -21.26
C LEU A 166 23.85 5.76 -21.31
N ASP A 167 24.42 5.37 -22.45
CA ASP A 167 25.18 4.12 -22.59
C ASP A 167 26.41 4.10 -21.66
N THR A 168 27.12 5.22 -21.53
CA THR A 168 28.24 5.37 -20.59
C THR A 168 27.77 5.23 -19.15
N ARG A 169 26.66 5.88 -18.78
CA ARG A 169 26.09 5.80 -17.43
C ARG A 169 25.60 4.39 -17.10
N ILE A 170 24.86 3.75 -18.01
CA ILE A 170 24.39 2.37 -17.86
C ILE A 170 25.57 1.41 -17.72
N SER A 171 26.63 1.57 -18.54
CA SER A 171 27.86 0.77 -18.43
C SER A 171 28.55 0.93 -17.08
N ASN A 172 28.58 2.14 -16.53
CA ASN A 172 29.16 2.41 -15.20
C ASN A 172 28.30 1.86 -14.06
N GLU A 173 26.97 1.99 -14.12
CA GLU A 173 26.04 1.43 -13.14
C GLU A 173 26.09 -0.12 -13.17
N VAL A 174 26.08 -0.74 -14.36
CA VAL A 174 26.23 -2.20 -14.53
C VAL A 174 27.62 -2.69 -14.10
N GLY A 175 28.69 -1.96 -14.41
CA GLY A 175 30.04 -2.30 -13.95
C GLY A 175 30.18 -2.24 -12.43
N THR A 176 29.57 -1.23 -11.79
CA THR A 176 29.51 -1.10 -10.33
C THR A 176 28.72 -2.27 -9.72
N LEU A 177 27.55 -2.58 -10.28
CA LEU A 177 26.71 -3.70 -9.84
C LEU A 177 27.43 -5.04 -9.97
N ASN A 178 28.11 -5.30 -11.09
CA ASN A 178 28.91 -6.52 -11.30
C ASN A 178 30.06 -6.64 -10.28
N ASN A 179 30.75 -5.54 -9.97
CA ASN A 179 31.80 -5.54 -8.94
C ASN A 179 31.23 -5.80 -7.53
N THR A 180 30.05 -5.27 -7.21
CA THR A 180 29.35 -5.56 -5.95
C THR A 180 28.93 -7.03 -5.87
N ILE A 181 28.36 -7.58 -6.94
CA ILE A 181 27.96 -8.99 -7.03
C ILE A 181 29.18 -9.91 -6.89
N ALA A 182 30.27 -9.65 -7.62
CA ALA A 182 31.50 -10.44 -7.52
C ALA A 182 32.10 -10.41 -6.11
N SER A 183 32.13 -9.25 -5.46
CA SER A 183 32.58 -9.09 -4.08
C SER A 183 31.72 -9.88 -3.10
N ALA A 184 30.39 -9.83 -3.25
CA ALA A 184 29.46 -10.63 -2.45
C ALA A 184 29.63 -12.15 -2.70
N THR A 185 29.84 -12.57 -3.94
CA THR A 185 30.11 -13.98 -4.29
C THR A 185 31.39 -14.50 -3.62
N MET A 186 32.48 -13.73 -3.62
CA MET A 186 33.71 -14.10 -2.90
C MET A 186 33.50 -14.14 -1.37
N ALA A 187 32.74 -13.20 -0.81
CA ALA A 187 32.41 -13.17 0.61
C ALA A 187 31.51 -14.36 1.04
N PHE A 188 30.60 -14.81 0.17
CA PHE A 188 29.84 -16.04 0.41
C PHE A 188 30.69 -17.29 0.24
N GLY A 189 31.54 -17.37 -0.78
CA GLY A 189 32.45 -18.51 -1.00
C GLY A 189 33.37 -18.74 0.20
N THR A 190 34.14 -17.73 0.59
CA THR A 190 35.04 -17.79 1.77
C THR A 190 34.32 -18.13 3.08
N ARG A 191 33.05 -17.73 3.23
CA ARG A 191 32.20 -18.08 4.38
C ARG A 191 31.66 -19.51 4.32
N ILE A 192 31.37 -20.02 3.12
CA ILE A 192 31.05 -21.45 2.88
C ILE A 192 32.28 -22.31 3.17
N ASP A 193 33.47 -21.93 2.72
CA ASP A 193 34.72 -22.64 2.99
C ASP A 193 35.06 -22.65 4.50
N SER A 194 34.84 -21.53 5.19
CA SER A 194 34.99 -21.43 6.64
C SER A 194 33.98 -22.30 7.40
N LEU A 195 32.73 -22.39 6.92
CA LEU A 195 31.72 -23.28 7.48
C LEU A 195 32.04 -24.75 7.20
N GLY A 196 32.52 -25.08 6.01
CA GLY A 196 32.92 -26.44 5.62
C GLY A 196 34.11 -26.94 6.45
N THR A 197 35.16 -26.13 6.58
CA THR A 197 36.34 -26.46 7.41
C THR A 197 36.00 -26.56 8.90
N ALA A 198 35.15 -25.67 9.43
CA ALA A 198 34.65 -25.78 10.81
C ALA A 198 33.81 -27.04 11.02
N LEU A 199 32.91 -27.36 10.08
CA LEU A 199 32.07 -28.56 10.14
C LEU A 199 32.92 -29.84 10.05
N THR A 200 33.85 -29.94 9.11
CA THR A 200 34.80 -31.07 9.02
C THR A 200 35.62 -31.22 10.31
N SER A 201 36.07 -30.12 10.91
CA SER A 201 36.81 -30.16 12.18
C SER A 201 35.93 -30.65 13.33
N ALA A 202 34.67 -30.23 13.40
CA ALA A 202 33.70 -30.69 14.39
C ALA A 202 33.34 -32.17 14.21
N THR A 203 33.15 -32.63 12.96
CA THR A 203 32.93 -34.05 12.63
C THR A 203 34.12 -34.90 13.06
N ASN A 204 35.35 -34.51 12.70
CA ASN A 204 36.56 -35.25 13.09
C ASN A 204 36.77 -35.28 14.62
N ALA A 205 36.47 -34.19 15.31
CA ALA A 205 36.54 -34.14 16.77
C ALA A 205 35.48 -35.04 17.44
N LEU A 206 34.26 -35.09 16.89
CA LEU A 206 33.19 -35.96 17.37
C LEU A 206 33.51 -37.44 17.11
N ASP A 207 33.99 -37.78 15.92
CA ASP A 207 34.39 -39.14 15.53
C ASP A 207 35.57 -39.66 16.37
N THR A 208 36.55 -38.79 16.65
CA THR A 208 37.65 -39.06 17.59
C THR A 208 37.12 -39.30 19.00
N ARG A 209 36.14 -38.50 19.47
CA ARG A 209 35.58 -38.65 20.82
C ARG A 209 34.76 -39.93 20.95
N ILE A 210 33.91 -40.24 19.97
CA ILE A 210 33.15 -41.50 19.91
C ILE A 210 34.11 -42.69 19.88
N THR A 211 35.17 -42.65 19.06
CA THR A 211 36.19 -43.71 19.00
C THR A 211 36.87 -43.93 20.36
N ASN A 212 37.22 -42.84 21.06
CA ASN A 212 37.83 -42.91 22.39
C ASN A 212 36.85 -43.37 23.49
N GLU A 213 35.59 -42.90 23.47
CA GLU A 213 34.53 -43.30 24.40
C GLU A 213 34.19 -44.79 24.22
N VAL A 214 34.02 -45.26 22.98
CA VAL A 214 33.80 -46.69 22.65
C VAL A 214 35.02 -47.56 22.99
N GLY A 215 36.25 -47.09 22.74
CA GLY A 215 37.48 -47.78 23.14
C GLY A 215 37.62 -47.92 24.66
N THR A 216 37.31 -46.85 25.40
CA THR A 216 37.32 -46.84 26.86
C THR A 216 36.22 -47.75 27.43
N LEU A 217 35.03 -47.75 26.81
CA LEU A 217 33.94 -48.64 27.20
C LEU A 217 34.28 -50.12 26.94
N ASN A 218 34.84 -50.45 25.78
CA ASN A 218 35.28 -51.82 25.46
C ASN A 218 36.38 -52.31 26.41
N THR A 219 37.38 -51.49 26.73
CA THR A 219 38.44 -51.87 27.69
C THR A 219 37.90 -52.02 29.10
N THR A 220 36.92 -51.20 29.50
CA THR A 220 36.21 -51.32 30.79
C THR A 220 35.40 -52.62 30.86
N ILE A 221 34.60 -52.92 29.82
CA ILE A 221 33.80 -54.16 29.72
C ILE A 221 34.70 -55.39 29.72
N ALA A 222 35.77 -55.42 28.93
CA ALA A 222 36.72 -56.53 28.89
C ALA A 222 37.41 -56.76 30.25
N SER A 223 37.80 -55.68 30.94
CA SER A 223 38.40 -55.76 32.28
C SER A 223 37.39 -56.29 33.31
N ALA A 224 36.15 -55.80 33.27
CA ALA A 224 35.07 -56.25 34.14
C ALA A 224 34.72 -57.73 33.91
N SER A 225 34.60 -58.18 32.65
CA SER A 225 34.37 -59.59 32.31
C SER A 225 35.51 -60.49 32.78
N THR A 226 36.77 -60.05 32.62
CA THR A 226 37.94 -60.81 33.07
C THR A 226 37.96 -60.94 34.60
N ALA A 227 37.68 -59.85 35.32
CA ALA A 227 37.58 -59.87 36.79
C ALA A 227 36.41 -60.71 37.29
N LEU A 228 35.26 -60.68 36.60
CA LEU A 228 34.08 -61.47 36.94
C LEU A 228 34.34 -62.97 36.76
N ASN A 229 34.90 -63.37 35.61
CA ASN A 229 35.28 -64.76 35.36
C ASN A 229 36.30 -65.27 36.39
N THR A 230 37.38 -64.52 36.62
CA THR A 230 38.41 -64.88 37.62
C THR A 230 37.81 -65.09 39.02
N ARG A 231 36.81 -64.26 39.39
CA ARG A 231 36.11 -64.35 40.67
C ARG A 231 35.12 -65.53 40.73
N ILE A 232 34.45 -65.84 39.62
CA ILE A 232 33.61 -67.05 39.47
C ILE A 232 34.47 -68.31 39.58
N ASP A 233 35.61 -68.38 38.88
CA ASP A 233 36.55 -69.49 38.94
C ASP A 233 37.09 -69.69 40.36
N THR A 234 37.38 -68.59 41.07
CA THR A 234 37.87 -68.62 42.47
C THR A 234 36.78 -69.11 43.44
N GLU A 235 35.53 -68.66 43.30
CA GLU A 235 34.38 -69.17 44.06
C GLU A 235 34.15 -70.67 43.79
N VAL A 236 34.09 -71.08 42.52
CA VAL A 236 33.88 -72.48 42.13
C VAL A 236 35.00 -73.39 42.66
N ALA A 237 36.26 -72.95 42.60
CA ALA A 237 37.39 -73.67 43.18
C ALA A 237 37.30 -73.75 44.72
N THR A 238 36.91 -72.65 45.39
CA THR A 238 36.75 -72.61 46.86
C THR A 238 35.63 -73.54 47.33
N LEU A 239 34.49 -73.49 46.66
CA LEU A 239 33.32 -74.33 46.96
C LEU A 239 33.61 -75.82 46.66
N GLY A 240 34.32 -76.12 45.56
CA GLY A 240 34.76 -77.46 45.22
C GLY A 240 35.75 -78.05 46.23
N ASN A 241 36.70 -77.24 46.72
CA ASN A 241 37.64 -77.65 47.77
C ASN A 241 36.94 -77.88 49.13
N ALA A 242 35.98 -77.01 49.49
CA ALA A 242 35.17 -77.18 50.69
C ALA A 242 34.32 -78.46 50.63
N LEU A 243 33.64 -78.71 49.49
CA LEU A 243 32.84 -79.91 49.26
C LEU A 243 33.71 -81.19 49.31
N THR A 244 34.87 -81.19 48.64
CA THR A 244 35.82 -82.31 48.66
C THR A 244 36.32 -82.61 50.08
N SER A 245 36.61 -81.57 50.86
CA SER A 245 37.01 -81.70 52.26
C SER A 245 35.90 -82.27 53.14
N ALA A 246 34.65 -81.83 52.93
CA ALA A 246 33.48 -82.35 53.64
C ALA A 246 33.21 -83.83 53.30
N THR A 247 33.26 -84.21 52.02
CA THR A 247 33.12 -85.61 51.58
C THR A 247 34.20 -86.50 52.17
N THR A 248 35.46 -86.05 52.20
CA THR A 248 36.59 -86.79 52.79
C THR A 248 36.46 -86.94 54.31
N GLY A 249 36.02 -85.87 54.99
CA GLY A 249 35.73 -85.90 56.43
C GLY A 249 34.54 -86.79 56.82
N LEU A 250 33.55 -86.94 55.94
CA LEU A 250 32.45 -87.88 56.12
C LEU A 250 32.88 -89.34 55.87
N GLY A 251 33.62 -89.61 54.79
CA GLY A 251 34.15 -90.94 54.49
C GLY A 251 35.00 -91.51 55.63
N THR A 252 36.02 -90.75 56.05
CA THR A 252 36.91 -91.15 57.16
C THR A 252 36.17 -91.40 58.48
N ARG A 253 35.08 -90.67 58.76
CA ARG A 253 34.19 -90.93 59.92
C ARG A 253 33.38 -92.22 59.76
N ILE A 254 32.88 -92.52 58.56
CA ILE A 254 32.17 -93.78 58.24
C ILE A 254 33.12 -94.97 58.39
N ASP A 255 34.33 -94.88 57.83
CA ASP A 255 35.34 -95.95 57.90
C ASP A 255 35.77 -96.23 59.36
N THR A 256 35.99 -95.17 60.15
CA THR A 256 36.33 -95.28 61.57
C THR A 256 35.22 -95.98 62.37
N LEU A 257 33.95 -95.63 62.11
CA LEU A 257 32.79 -96.26 62.75
C LEU A 257 32.63 -97.73 62.33
N GLY A 258 32.83 -98.04 61.05
CA GLY A 258 32.78 -99.42 60.53
C GLY A 258 33.85 -100.32 61.14
N ALA A 259 35.09 -99.83 61.25
CA ALA A 259 36.19 -100.54 61.89
C ALA A 259 35.93 -100.76 63.40
N ALA A 260 35.45 -99.73 64.11
CA ALA A 260 35.11 -99.84 65.52
C ALA A 260 33.97 -100.84 65.78
N LEU A 261 32.92 -100.82 64.96
CA LEU A 261 31.78 -101.74 65.06
C LEU A 261 32.18 -103.20 64.78
N THR A 262 33.02 -103.42 63.77
CA THR A 262 33.52 -104.77 63.42
C THR A 262 34.40 -105.34 64.54
N SER A 263 35.27 -104.52 65.12
CA SER A 263 36.09 -104.92 66.27
C SER A 263 35.23 -105.21 67.51
N ALA A 264 34.23 -104.36 67.79
CA ALA A 264 33.32 -104.54 68.92
C ALA A 264 32.49 -105.83 68.80
N THR A 265 32.00 -106.19 67.61
CA THR A 265 31.21 -107.42 67.39
C THR A 265 32.05 -108.69 67.54
N GLY A 266 33.25 -108.76 66.96
CA GLY A 266 34.15 -109.91 67.14
C GLY A 266 34.64 -110.09 68.58
N ALA A 267 34.90 -108.97 69.27
CA ALA A 267 35.20 -109.00 70.70
C ALA A 267 33.99 -109.51 71.53
N LEU A 268 32.78 -109.05 71.21
CA LEU A 268 31.56 -109.40 71.94
C LEU A 268 31.20 -110.89 71.82
N ASP A 269 31.31 -111.49 70.64
CA ASP A 269 31.01 -112.92 70.41
C ASP A 269 31.98 -113.84 71.19
N THR A 270 33.26 -113.49 71.14
CA THR A 270 34.32 -114.14 71.94
C THR A 270 34.09 -113.94 73.45
N ARG A 271 33.56 -112.78 73.86
CA ARG A 271 33.24 -112.50 75.27
C ARG A 271 32.03 -113.29 75.74
N ILE A 272 30.90 -113.27 75.03
CA ILE A 272 29.66 -113.98 75.37
C ILE A 272 29.93 -115.47 75.64
N THR A 273 30.70 -116.12 74.76
CA THR A 273 31.03 -117.55 74.88
C THR A 273 31.77 -117.88 76.19
N ASN A 274 32.66 -117.00 76.66
CA ASN A 274 33.40 -117.17 77.91
C ASN A 274 32.64 -116.61 79.14
N GLU A 275 31.89 -115.53 78.95
CA GLU A 275 31.05 -114.89 79.95
C GLU A 275 29.96 -115.84 80.41
N VAL A 276 29.22 -116.53 79.53
CA VAL A 276 28.14 -117.47 79.94
C VAL A 276 28.68 -118.61 80.81
N GLY A 277 29.83 -119.21 80.46
CA GLY A 277 30.46 -120.25 81.27
C GLY A 277 30.92 -119.75 82.64
N THR A 278 31.52 -118.55 82.69
CA THR A 278 31.99 -117.91 83.93
C THR A 278 30.83 -117.35 84.77
N LEU A 279 29.72 -116.97 84.15
CA LEU A 279 28.56 -116.35 84.77
C LEU A 279 27.79 -117.34 85.64
N ASN A 280 27.66 -118.60 85.24
CA ASN A 280 26.99 -119.62 86.06
C ASN A 280 27.71 -119.87 87.39
N THR A 281 29.04 -119.98 87.39
CA THR A 281 29.83 -120.07 88.64
C THR A 281 29.83 -118.74 89.38
N THR A 282 29.87 -117.61 88.68
CA THR A 282 29.83 -116.27 89.28
C THR A 282 28.49 -115.99 89.96
N ILE A 283 27.33 -116.39 89.44
CA ILE A 283 26.00 -116.12 90.03
C ILE A 283 25.89 -116.67 91.46
N ALA A 284 26.42 -117.87 91.70
CA ALA A 284 26.44 -118.47 93.04
C ALA A 284 27.26 -117.63 94.03
N SER A 285 28.50 -117.26 93.67
CA SER A 285 29.34 -116.39 94.51
C SER A 285 28.80 -114.96 94.59
N ALA A 286 28.17 -114.47 93.52
CA ALA A 286 27.63 -113.12 93.40
C ALA A 286 26.38 -112.93 94.26
N THR A 287 25.64 -113.99 94.62
CA THR A 287 24.51 -113.88 95.55
C THR A 287 25.00 -113.55 96.96
N THR A 288 26.03 -114.26 97.45
CA THR A 288 26.70 -113.95 98.73
C THR A 288 27.40 -112.59 98.67
N ALA A 289 28.04 -112.26 97.54
CA ALA A 289 28.66 -110.95 97.35
C ALA A 289 27.62 -109.84 97.14
N LEU A 290 26.37 -110.11 96.78
CA LEU A 290 25.34 -109.08 96.63
C LEU A 290 24.90 -108.54 97.99
N GLY A 291 24.82 -109.39 99.01
CA GLY A 291 24.53 -108.94 100.38
C GLY A 291 25.57 -107.93 100.86
N THR A 292 26.85 -108.32 100.87
CA THR A 292 27.94 -107.39 101.23
C THR A 292 28.10 -106.24 100.24
N ARG A 293 27.73 -106.39 98.95
CA ARG A 293 27.75 -105.28 97.98
C ARG A 293 26.54 -104.36 98.09
N ILE A 294 25.43 -104.74 98.73
CA ILE A 294 24.33 -103.84 99.09
C ILE A 294 24.77 -102.90 100.22
N ASP A 295 25.40 -103.44 101.28
CA ASP A 295 25.95 -102.62 102.37
C ASP A 295 27.04 -101.67 101.86
N ASN A 296 27.94 -102.17 101.00
CA ASN A 296 28.94 -101.34 100.33
C ASN A 296 28.34 -100.40 99.27
N LEU A 297 27.17 -100.69 98.69
CA LEU A 297 26.46 -99.72 97.86
C LEU A 297 25.83 -98.62 98.72
N GLY A 298 25.36 -98.89 99.94
CA GLY A 298 24.83 -97.86 100.84
C GLY A 298 25.89 -96.82 101.20
N THR A 299 27.09 -97.28 101.57
CA THR A 299 28.24 -96.38 101.83
C THR A 299 28.76 -95.74 100.54
N ALA A 300 28.96 -96.51 99.46
CA ALA A 300 29.45 -95.96 98.20
C ALA A 300 28.46 -95.00 97.52
N LEU A 301 27.14 -95.17 97.70
CA LEU A 301 26.12 -94.23 97.22
C LEU A 301 26.16 -92.92 98.02
N THR A 302 26.41 -92.99 99.32
CA THR A 302 26.64 -91.79 100.15
C THR A 302 27.89 -91.05 99.65
N THR A 303 29.01 -91.74 99.49
CA THR A 303 30.26 -91.16 98.94
C THR A 303 30.09 -90.66 97.50
N ALA A 304 29.38 -91.39 96.64
CA ALA A 304 29.12 -90.99 95.26
C ALA A 304 28.17 -89.79 95.17
N THR A 305 27.23 -89.63 96.11
CA THR A 305 26.37 -88.44 96.19
C THR A 305 27.22 -87.22 96.55
N THR A 306 28.07 -87.30 97.57
CA THR A 306 29.01 -86.21 97.92
C THR A 306 30.01 -85.92 96.80
N ALA A 307 30.51 -86.94 96.10
CA ALA A 307 31.42 -86.78 94.97
C ALA A 307 30.72 -86.19 93.73
N LEU A 308 29.45 -86.53 93.48
CA LEU A 308 28.65 -85.97 92.40
C LEU A 308 28.29 -84.51 92.70
N ASP A 309 27.93 -84.18 93.94
CA ASP A 309 27.69 -82.80 94.41
C ASP A 309 28.94 -81.92 94.28
N THR A 310 30.11 -82.46 94.68
CA THR A 310 31.42 -81.84 94.46
C THR A 310 31.72 -81.67 92.97
N ARG A 311 31.40 -82.67 92.13
CA ARG A 311 31.64 -82.59 90.68
C ARG A 311 30.69 -81.61 89.99
N ILE A 312 29.41 -81.57 90.35
CA ILE A 312 28.45 -80.57 89.85
C ILE A 312 28.91 -79.16 90.24
N THR A 313 29.34 -78.96 91.49
CA THR A 313 29.92 -77.68 91.93
C THR A 313 31.16 -77.30 91.11
N THR A 314 32.02 -78.28 90.79
CA THR A 314 33.25 -78.06 90.00
C THR A 314 32.95 -77.79 88.51
N GLU A 315 32.02 -78.53 87.90
CA GLU A 315 31.55 -78.34 86.52
C GLU A 315 30.85 -76.98 86.36
N VAL A 316 30.00 -76.58 87.30
CA VAL A 316 29.36 -75.25 87.31
C VAL A 316 30.39 -74.14 87.48
N ALA A 317 31.42 -74.32 88.31
CA ALA A 317 32.52 -73.37 88.42
C ALA A 317 33.35 -73.27 87.12
N ALA A 318 33.65 -74.41 86.48
CA ALA A 318 34.37 -74.46 85.20
C ALA A 318 33.55 -73.86 84.05
N LEU A 319 32.24 -74.10 84.02
CA LEU A 319 31.31 -73.52 83.05
C LEU A 319 31.18 -72.00 83.26
N ASN A 320 31.02 -71.53 84.50
CA ASN A 320 31.00 -70.10 84.81
C ASN A 320 32.34 -69.42 84.46
N SER A 321 33.48 -70.10 84.66
CA SER A 321 34.79 -69.62 84.21
C SER A 321 34.88 -69.53 82.69
N THR A 322 34.39 -70.54 81.98
CA THR A 322 34.35 -70.59 80.50
C THR A 322 33.43 -69.50 79.93
N ILE A 323 32.25 -69.29 80.52
CA ILE A 323 31.32 -68.21 80.17
C ILE A 323 31.98 -66.86 80.45
N SER A 324 32.59 -66.66 81.62
CA SER A 324 33.28 -65.40 81.96
C SER A 324 34.42 -65.07 81.00
N ALA A 325 35.23 -66.06 80.63
CA ALA A 325 36.29 -65.91 79.63
C ALA A 325 35.75 -65.63 78.22
N THR A 326 34.63 -66.26 77.85
CA THR A 326 33.96 -66.02 76.54
C THR A 326 33.37 -64.62 76.49
N THR A 327 32.69 -64.17 77.56
CA THR A 327 32.17 -62.81 77.69
C THR A 327 33.30 -61.78 77.63
N ALA A 328 34.39 -61.97 78.37
CA ALA A 328 35.56 -61.08 78.32
C ALA A 328 36.22 -61.04 76.94
N ALA A 329 36.26 -62.17 76.22
CA ALA A 329 36.77 -62.23 74.85
C ALA A 329 35.84 -61.51 73.84
N LEU A 330 34.52 -61.64 73.98
CA LEU A 330 33.56 -60.86 73.19
C LEU A 330 33.66 -59.36 73.49
N ASP A 331 33.72 -58.98 74.77
CA ASP A 331 33.81 -57.58 75.21
C ASP A 331 35.10 -56.91 74.71
N THR A 332 36.22 -57.65 74.76
CA THR A 332 37.50 -57.24 74.14
C THR A 332 37.36 -57.09 72.62
N ARG A 333 36.68 -58.02 71.93
CA ARG A 333 36.51 -57.95 70.46
C ARG A 333 35.59 -56.81 70.04
N ILE A 334 34.48 -56.59 70.74
CA ILE A 334 33.55 -55.48 70.53
C ILE A 334 34.28 -54.15 70.76
N THR A 335 35.02 -54.02 71.87
CA THR A 335 35.85 -52.83 72.15
C THR A 335 36.88 -52.58 71.05
N THR A 336 37.51 -53.65 70.52
CA THR A 336 38.50 -53.55 69.44
C THR A 336 37.87 -53.15 68.11
N GLU A 337 36.75 -53.77 67.70
CA GLU A 337 36.06 -53.42 66.45
C GLU A 337 35.44 -52.02 66.52
N VAL A 338 34.83 -51.62 67.64
CA VAL A 338 34.32 -50.25 67.84
C VAL A 338 35.46 -49.22 67.83
N GLY A 339 36.62 -49.52 68.44
CA GLY A 339 37.81 -48.67 68.35
C GLY A 339 38.36 -48.55 66.92
N THR A 340 38.34 -49.65 66.15
CA THR A 340 38.78 -49.69 64.75
C THR A 340 37.79 -48.95 63.84
N LEU A 341 36.49 -49.05 64.11
CA LEU A 341 35.45 -48.33 63.40
C LEU A 341 35.51 -46.82 63.69
N ASN A 342 35.66 -46.42 64.96
CA ASN A 342 35.81 -45.02 65.35
C ASN A 342 37.06 -44.37 64.73
N THR A 343 38.20 -45.08 64.70
CA THR A 343 39.42 -44.57 64.03
C THR A 343 39.27 -44.50 62.51
N THR A 344 38.53 -45.44 61.90
CA THR A 344 38.18 -45.38 60.47
C THR A 344 37.27 -44.18 60.16
N ILE A 345 36.22 -43.96 60.97
CA ILE A 345 35.30 -42.82 60.83
C ILE A 345 36.02 -41.49 61.03
N ALA A 346 36.85 -41.36 62.08
CA ALA A 346 37.64 -40.15 62.31
C ALA A 346 38.61 -39.84 61.15
N SER A 347 39.24 -40.87 60.59
CA SER A 347 40.12 -40.73 59.41
C SER A 347 39.33 -40.30 58.17
N ALA A 348 38.15 -40.90 57.95
CA ALA A 348 37.25 -40.54 56.85
C ALA A 348 36.75 -39.09 56.95
N SER A 349 36.29 -38.66 58.13
CA SER A 349 35.86 -37.27 58.37
C SER A 349 37.00 -36.26 58.21
N THR A 350 38.23 -36.61 58.63
CA THR A 350 39.42 -35.77 58.43
C THR A 350 39.75 -35.63 56.93
N ALA A 351 39.71 -36.74 56.18
CA ALA A 351 39.91 -36.72 54.74
C ALA A 351 38.81 -35.95 54.00
N LEU A 352 37.55 -36.08 54.44
CA LEU A 352 36.41 -35.36 53.86
C LEU A 352 36.51 -33.85 54.11
N ASN A 353 36.80 -33.43 55.34
CA ASN A 353 37.04 -32.01 55.67
C ASN A 353 38.23 -31.44 54.90
N THR A 354 39.30 -32.21 54.73
CA THR A 354 40.45 -31.80 53.90
C THR A 354 40.03 -31.61 52.44
N ARG A 355 39.22 -32.53 51.88
CA ARG A 355 38.74 -32.43 50.50
C ARG A 355 37.78 -31.24 50.30
N ILE A 356 36.87 -31.02 51.26
CA ILE A 356 35.96 -29.86 51.27
C ILE A 356 36.77 -28.55 51.36
N GLY A 357 37.77 -28.47 52.24
CA GLY A 357 38.64 -27.29 52.34
C GLY A 357 39.42 -27.00 51.07
N THR A 358 39.92 -28.04 50.37
CA THR A 358 40.61 -27.86 49.07
C THR A 358 39.65 -27.50 47.93
N GLU A 359 38.46 -28.09 47.87
CA GLU A 359 37.39 -27.70 46.92
C GLU A 359 36.99 -26.24 47.12
N VAL A 360 36.69 -25.83 48.35
CA VAL A 360 36.33 -24.43 48.69
C VAL A 360 37.47 -23.47 48.34
N THR A 361 38.73 -23.83 48.61
CA THR A 361 39.89 -22.99 48.24
C THR A 361 40.05 -22.85 46.73
N ALA A 362 39.88 -23.95 45.97
CA ALA A 362 39.93 -23.95 44.52
C ALA A 362 38.78 -23.12 43.92
N LEU A 363 37.56 -23.29 44.44
CA LEU A 363 36.37 -22.56 44.01
C LEU A 363 36.51 -21.05 44.29
N ASN A 364 37.03 -20.67 45.46
CA ASN A 364 37.24 -19.26 45.80
C ASN A 364 38.36 -18.63 44.95
N THR A 365 39.39 -19.40 44.59
CA THR A 365 40.45 -18.99 43.65
C THR A 365 39.89 -18.79 42.23
N ALA A 366 39.02 -19.70 41.77
CA ALA A 366 38.34 -19.59 40.47
C ALA A 366 37.37 -18.40 40.43
N LEU A 367 36.60 -18.18 41.50
CA LEU A 367 35.68 -17.04 41.65
C LEU A 367 36.43 -15.70 41.67
N THR A 368 37.56 -15.64 42.39
CA THR A 368 38.46 -14.47 42.38
C THR A 368 38.96 -14.20 40.96
N SER A 369 39.49 -15.23 40.28
CA SER A 369 40.00 -15.11 38.91
C SER A 369 38.93 -14.65 37.90
N ALA A 370 37.70 -15.18 38.03
CA ALA A 370 36.56 -14.77 37.22
C ALA A 370 36.14 -13.31 37.50
N THR A 371 36.17 -12.89 38.77
CA THR A 371 35.87 -11.52 39.19
C THR A 371 36.91 -10.54 38.66
N THR A 372 38.20 -10.87 38.76
CA THR A 372 39.28 -10.07 38.16
C THR A 372 39.12 -9.94 36.65
N ALA A 373 38.88 -11.06 35.93
CA ALA A 373 38.71 -11.05 34.48
C ALA A 373 37.45 -10.28 34.03
N LEU A 374 36.37 -10.33 34.80
CA LEU A 374 35.17 -9.53 34.56
C LEU A 374 35.46 -8.03 34.77
N GLY A 375 36.19 -7.67 35.84
CA GLY A 375 36.69 -6.32 36.07
C GLY A 375 37.52 -5.80 34.90
N THR A 376 38.54 -6.57 34.45
CA THR A 376 39.36 -6.16 33.30
C THR A 376 38.51 -6.01 32.03
N ARG A 377 37.43 -6.78 31.85
CA ARG A 377 36.53 -6.63 30.70
C ARG A 377 35.61 -5.40 30.82
N ILE A 378 35.23 -5.00 32.03
CA ILE A 378 34.53 -3.74 32.31
C ILE A 378 35.46 -2.55 32.04
N ASP A 379 36.72 -2.60 32.49
CA ASP A 379 37.72 -1.54 32.25
C ASP A 379 38.02 -1.36 30.75
N ASN A 380 38.16 -2.47 30.02
CA ASN A 380 38.33 -2.46 28.56
C ASN A 380 37.09 -1.92 27.83
N LEU A 381 35.88 -2.18 28.33
CA LEU A 381 34.65 -1.58 27.79
C LEU A 381 34.54 -0.09 28.11
N GLY A 382 34.90 0.33 29.32
CA GLY A 382 34.89 1.74 29.74
C GLY A 382 35.90 2.58 28.96
N THR A 383 37.12 2.08 28.76
CA THR A 383 38.13 2.73 27.92
C THR A 383 37.71 2.77 26.45
N ALA A 384 37.21 1.67 25.88
CA ALA A 384 36.70 1.66 24.50
C ALA A 384 35.52 2.64 24.29
N LEU A 385 34.60 2.72 25.24
CA LEU A 385 33.47 3.66 25.22
C LEU A 385 33.95 5.12 25.35
N THR A 386 34.95 5.38 26.19
CA THR A 386 35.57 6.71 26.34
C THR A 386 36.24 7.13 25.03
N THR A 387 37.02 6.25 24.39
CA THR A 387 37.65 6.50 23.08
C THR A 387 36.60 6.72 21.98
N ALA A 388 35.54 5.92 21.94
CA ALA A 388 34.45 6.09 20.97
C ALA A 388 33.71 7.42 21.15
N THR A 389 33.50 7.85 22.40
CA THR A 389 32.85 9.13 22.73
C THR A 389 33.72 10.31 22.29
N ALA A 390 35.02 10.30 22.60
CA ALA A 390 35.96 11.33 22.17
C ALA A 390 36.12 11.40 20.63
N ALA A 391 36.09 10.26 19.94
CA ALA A 391 36.12 10.20 18.49
C ALA A 391 34.82 10.76 17.86
N LEU A 392 33.66 10.50 18.49
CA LEU A 392 32.38 11.06 18.06
C LEU A 392 32.31 12.57 18.27
N ASP A 393 32.76 13.07 19.42
CA ASP A 393 32.84 14.51 19.74
C ASP A 393 33.78 15.26 18.78
N THR A 394 34.94 14.66 18.47
CA THR A 394 35.87 15.15 17.44
C THR A 394 35.20 15.22 16.06
N ARG A 395 34.41 14.19 15.68
CA ARG A 395 33.70 14.16 14.39
C ARG A 395 32.58 15.21 14.33
N ILE A 396 31.79 15.34 15.38
CA ILE A 396 30.72 16.36 15.49
C ILE A 396 31.33 17.76 15.38
N THR A 397 32.41 18.04 16.14
CA THR A 397 33.14 19.31 16.06
C THR A 397 33.67 19.59 14.65
N THR A 398 34.19 18.57 13.96
CA THR A 398 34.71 18.69 12.59
C THR A 398 33.60 18.93 11.56
N GLU A 399 32.48 18.19 11.63
CA GLU A 399 31.34 18.37 10.73
C GLU A 399 30.65 19.72 10.95
N VAL A 400 30.46 20.15 12.20
CA VAL A 400 29.91 21.49 12.54
C VAL A 400 30.84 22.60 12.07
N GLY A 401 32.15 22.47 12.25
CA GLY A 401 33.14 23.43 11.73
C GLY A 401 33.15 23.51 10.20
N THR A 402 33.02 22.36 9.54
CA THR A 402 32.92 22.27 8.07
C THR A 402 31.63 22.92 7.57
N LEU A 403 30.48 22.58 8.17
CA LEU A 403 29.17 23.14 7.85
C LEU A 403 29.15 24.66 8.06
N ASN A 404 29.70 25.16 9.17
CA ASN A 404 29.78 26.60 9.44
C ASN A 404 30.67 27.32 8.40
N SER A 405 31.74 26.67 7.93
CA SER A 405 32.59 27.17 6.84
C SER A 405 31.83 27.21 5.51
N THR A 406 31.05 26.16 5.19
CA THR A 406 30.19 26.10 3.99
C THR A 406 29.09 27.17 4.02
N ILE A 407 28.44 27.37 5.17
CA ILE A 407 27.43 28.43 5.36
C ILE A 407 28.06 29.82 5.20
N SER A 408 29.24 30.04 5.80
CA SER A 408 29.97 31.31 5.68
C SER A 408 30.37 31.61 4.23
N ALA A 409 30.92 30.62 3.51
CA ALA A 409 31.27 30.76 2.09
C ALA A 409 30.03 30.99 1.20
N THR A 410 28.94 30.28 1.47
CA THR A 410 27.67 30.46 0.73
C THR A 410 27.07 31.85 0.99
N THR A 411 27.16 32.35 2.22
CA THR A 411 26.70 33.69 2.60
C THR A 411 27.52 34.77 1.89
N ALA A 412 28.86 34.66 1.90
CA ALA A 412 29.73 35.59 1.18
C ALA A 412 29.53 35.54 -0.35
N ALA A 413 29.26 34.36 -0.92
CA ALA A 413 28.94 34.22 -2.34
C ALA A 413 27.58 34.85 -2.70
N LEU A 414 26.57 34.70 -1.84
CA LEU A 414 25.26 35.36 -2.01
C LEU A 414 25.38 36.88 -1.87
N ASP A 415 26.11 37.39 -0.89
CA ASP A 415 26.34 38.83 -0.68
C ASP A 415 27.10 39.46 -1.87
N THR A 416 28.11 38.75 -2.38
CA THR A 416 28.82 39.13 -3.63
C THR A 416 27.87 39.14 -4.82
N ARG A 417 26.98 38.15 -4.95
CA ARG A 417 26.03 38.08 -6.08
C ARG A 417 24.97 39.16 -6.00
N ILE A 418 24.40 39.41 -4.82
CA ILE A 418 23.43 40.50 -4.57
C ILE A 418 24.08 41.85 -4.86
N THR A 419 25.32 42.08 -4.41
CA THR A 419 26.07 43.30 -4.70
C THR A 419 26.30 43.49 -6.21
N SER A 420 26.62 42.40 -6.93
CA SER A 420 26.81 42.43 -8.39
C SER A 420 25.49 42.64 -9.16
N GLU A 421 24.40 41.98 -8.76
CA GLU A 421 23.06 42.14 -9.35
C GLU A 421 22.53 43.57 -9.12
N VAL A 422 22.68 44.13 -7.91
CA VAL A 422 22.33 45.53 -7.59
C VAL A 422 23.22 46.52 -8.35
N GLY A 423 24.52 46.24 -8.51
CA GLY A 423 25.42 47.06 -9.34
C GLY A 423 25.03 47.07 -10.82
N THR A 424 24.65 45.91 -11.35
CA THR A 424 24.17 45.74 -12.73
C THR A 424 22.81 46.42 -12.93
N LEU A 425 21.91 46.32 -11.95
CA LEU A 425 20.61 46.99 -11.96
C LEU A 425 20.78 48.52 -11.90
N ASN A 426 21.64 49.04 -11.01
CA ASN A 426 21.91 50.48 -10.91
C ASN A 426 22.52 51.05 -12.20
N THR A 427 23.47 50.35 -12.82
CA THR A 427 24.06 50.78 -14.11
C THR A 427 23.07 50.67 -15.27
N THR A 428 22.17 49.68 -15.26
CA THR A 428 21.05 49.58 -16.22
C THR A 428 20.04 50.72 -16.04
N ILE A 429 19.63 51.02 -14.81
CA ILE A 429 18.70 52.13 -14.49
C ILE A 429 19.34 53.47 -14.88
N ALA A 430 20.61 53.70 -14.54
CA ALA A 430 21.33 54.92 -14.92
C ALA A 430 21.39 55.08 -16.45
N SER A 431 21.74 54.01 -17.19
CA SER A 431 21.79 54.03 -18.65
C SER A 431 20.42 54.29 -19.27
N ALA A 432 19.35 53.69 -18.74
CA ALA A 432 17.99 53.92 -19.17
C ALA A 432 17.51 55.35 -18.87
N SER A 433 17.86 55.91 -17.71
CA SER A 433 17.58 57.32 -17.36
C SER A 433 18.32 58.29 -18.27
N THR A 434 19.60 58.03 -18.60
CA THR A 434 20.36 58.84 -19.57
C THR A 434 19.71 58.76 -20.96
N ALA A 435 19.39 57.57 -21.45
CA ALA A 435 18.74 57.39 -22.75
C ALA A 435 17.34 58.04 -22.82
N LEU A 436 16.57 57.98 -21.73
CA LEU A 436 15.28 58.66 -21.61
C LEU A 436 15.44 60.18 -21.64
N ASN A 437 16.41 60.74 -20.89
CA ASN A 437 16.71 62.17 -20.92
C ASN A 437 17.15 62.61 -22.32
N THR A 438 18.11 61.92 -22.95
CA THR A 438 18.55 62.23 -24.33
C THR A 438 17.39 62.16 -25.32
N ARG A 439 16.44 61.22 -25.14
CA ARG A 439 15.22 61.19 -25.96
C ARG A 439 14.32 62.39 -25.68
N ILE A 440 14.09 62.76 -24.41
CA ILE A 440 13.31 63.95 -24.04
C ILE A 440 13.95 65.22 -24.64
N ASP A 441 15.26 65.38 -24.51
CA ASP A 441 16.01 66.51 -25.09
C ASP A 441 15.87 66.55 -26.62
N THR A 442 15.89 65.39 -27.28
CA THR A 442 15.70 65.26 -28.74
C THR A 442 14.28 65.63 -29.16
N GLU A 443 13.26 65.12 -28.48
CA GLU A 443 11.84 65.40 -28.76
C GLU A 443 11.52 66.89 -28.46
N VAL A 444 12.05 67.46 -27.38
CA VAL A 444 11.96 68.90 -27.06
C VAL A 444 12.67 69.76 -28.11
N THR A 445 13.84 69.34 -28.60
CA THR A 445 14.55 70.04 -29.69
C THR A 445 13.79 69.97 -31.00
N ALA A 446 13.22 68.81 -31.34
CA ALA A 446 12.38 68.64 -32.53
C ALA A 446 11.08 69.45 -32.44
N LEU A 447 10.44 69.49 -31.28
CA LEU A 447 9.25 70.30 -31.00
C LEU A 447 9.57 71.80 -31.08
N ASN A 448 10.66 72.26 -30.48
CA ASN A 448 11.12 73.65 -30.59
C ASN A 448 11.47 74.02 -32.03
N THR A 449 12.08 73.12 -32.80
CA THR A 449 12.37 73.33 -34.23
C THR A 449 11.07 73.46 -35.02
N THR A 450 10.10 72.57 -34.78
CA THR A 450 8.78 72.59 -35.42
C THR A 450 8.00 73.87 -35.06
N LEU A 451 8.02 74.28 -33.79
CA LEU A 451 7.40 75.50 -33.30
C LEU A 451 8.07 76.76 -33.89
N THR A 452 9.40 76.75 -34.03
CA THR A 452 10.15 77.82 -34.69
C THR A 452 9.75 77.91 -36.17
N SER A 453 9.76 76.80 -36.91
CA SER A 453 9.32 76.78 -38.31
C SER A 453 7.87 77.23 -38.50
N ALA A 454 6.96 76.82 -37.61
CA ALA A 454 5.57 77.28 -37.62
C ALA A 454 5.45 78.78 -37.31
N THR A 455 6.25 79.29 -36.36
CA THR A 455 6.30 80.73 -36.02
C THR A 455 6.87 81.55 -37.19
N THR A 456 7.91 81.07 -37.86
CA THR A 456 8.46 81.71 -39.07
C THR A 456 7.44 81.69 -40.21
N ALA A 457 6.76 80.57 -40.47
CA ALA A 457 5.75 80.48 -41.52
C ALA A 457 4.52 81.37 -41.24
N LEU A 458 4.12 81.51 -39.97
CA LEU A 458 3.10 82.45 -39.54
C LEU A 458 3.58 83.90 -39.71
N GLY A 459 4.83 84.21 -39.35
CA GLY A 459 5.48 85.50 -39.61
C GLY A 459 5.45 85.87 -41.09
N THR A 460 5.95 85.00 -41.97
CA THR A 460 5.89 85.19 -43.43
C THR A 460 4.45 85.34 -43.95
N SER A 461 3.48 84.67 -43.34
CA SER A 461 2.05 84.84 -43.69
C SER A 461 1.51 86.21 -43.27
N ILE A 462 1.95 86.73 -42.12
CA ILE A 462 1.63 88.09 -41.64
C ILE A 462 2.34 89.14 -42.52
N ASP A 463 3.60 88.94 -42.88
CA ASP A 463 4.36 89.83 -43.77
C ASP A 463 3.74 89.88 -45.18
N ASN A 464 3.33 88.73 -45.72
CA ASN A 464 2.60 88.64 -46.98
C ASN A 464 1.25 89.37 -46.91
N LEU A 465 0.50 89.20 -45.80
CA LEU A 465 -0.76 89.91 -45.58
C LEU A 465 -0.55 91.42 -45.44
N GLY A 466 0.49 91.86 -44.73
CA GLY A 466 0.88 93.27 -44.62
C GLY A 466 1.31 93.86 -45.95
N THR A 467 2.04 93.10 -46.77
CA THR A 467 2.45 93.50 -48.13
C THR A 467 1.23 93.60 -49.06
N ALA A 468 0.30 92.64 -49.00
CA ALA A 468 -0.95 92.66 -49.75
C ALA A 468 -1.85 93.83 -49.33
N LEU A 469 -1.98 94.09 -48.02
CA LEU A 469 -2.74 95.22 -47.46
C LEU A 469 -2.11 96.57 -47.86
N THR A 470 -0.78 96.68 -47.82
CA THR A 470 -0.06 97.87 -48.29
C THR A 470 -0.31 98.10 -49.78
N THR A 471 -0.19 97.04 -50.60
CA THR A 471 -0.47 97.10 -52.05
C THR A 471 -1.91 97.51 -52.34
N ALA A 472 -2.88 96.94 -51.61
CA ALA A 472 -4.30 97.30 -51.72
C ALA A 472 -4.56 98.75 -51.27
N THR A 473 -3.86 99.24 -50.25
CA THR A 473 -3.93 100.63 -49.78
C THR A 473 -3.36 101.60 -50.82
N SER A 474 -2.18 101.31 -51.38
CA SER A 474 -1.60 102.11 -52.47
C SER A 474 -2.44 102.07 -53.75
N ALA A 475 -3.10 100.95 -54.06
CA ALA A 475 -4.02 100.85 -55.18
C ALA A 475 -5.31 101.67 -54.94
N LEU A 476 -5.83 101.68 -53.70
CA LEU A 476 -6.95 102.53 -53.30
C LEU A 476 -6.59 104.02 -53.34
N ASP A 477 -5.42 104.39 -52.83
CA ASP A 477 -4.89 105.76 -52.84
C ASP A 477 -4.64 106.27 -54.27
N THR A 478 -4.10 105.41 -55.14
CA THR A 478 -4.00 105.67 -56.59
C THR A 478 -5.37 105.85 -57.22
N ARG A 479 -6.38 105.03 -56.83
CA ARG A 479 -7.74 105.16 -57.36
C ARG A 479 -8.41 106.45 -56.88
N ILE A 480 -8.28 106.82 -55.61
CA ILE A 480 -8.77 108.07 -55.04
C ILE A 480 -8.09 109.27 -55.73
N THR A 481 -6.78 109.20 -55.96
CA THR A 481 -6.03 110.23 -56.70
C THR A 481 -6.53 110.37 -58.14
N ASN A 482 -6.84 109.27 -58.82
CA ASN A 482 -7.43 109.27 -60.17
C ASN A 482 -8.89 109.75 -60.18
N GLU A 483 -9.69 109.41 -59.17
CA GLU A 483 -11.07 109.89 -58.98
C GLU A 483 -11.07 111.41 -58.71
N ILE A 484 -10.16 111.92 -57.88
CA ILE A 484 -9.95 113.36 -57.65
C ILE A 484 -9.44 114.04 -58.93
N GLY A 485 -8.52 113.43 -59.68
CA GLY A 485 -8.01 113.97 -60.94
C GLY A 485 -9.09 114.06 -62.03
N THR A 486 -9.90 113.01 -62.19
CA THR A 486 -11.02 113.00 -63.13
C THR A 486 -12.12 113.98 -62.71
N LEU A 487 -12.47 114.05 -61.43
CA LEU A 487 -13.38 115.09 -60.89
C LEU A 487 -12.83 116.50 -61.11
N GLY A 488 -11.53 116.72 -60.90
CA GLY A 488 -10.85 117.99 -61.15
C GLY A 488 -10.88 118.41 -62.61
N THR A 489 -10.61 117.49 -63.55
CA THR A 489 -10.72 117.77 -65.00
C THR A 489 -12.17 117.96 -65.45
N ALA A 490 -13.14 117.25 -64.87
CA ALA A 490 -14.56 117.45 -65.13
C ALA A 490 -15.04 118.81 -64.61
N LEU A 491 -14.62 119.21 -63.40
CA LEU A 491 -14.91 120.51 -62.80
C LEU A 491 -14.25 121.65 -63.57
N ALA A 492 -13.00 121.48 -64.03
CA ALA A 492 -12.33 122.44 -64.90
C ALA A 492 -13.08 122.58 -66.23
N THR A 493 -13.46 121.47 -66.86
CA THR A 493 -14.25 121.47 -68.11
C THR A 493 -15.61 122.13 -67.93
N ALA A 494 -16.32 121.86 -66.82
CA ALA A 494 -17.58 122.51 -66.48
C ALA A 494 -17.39 124.01 -66.20
N THR A 495 -16.28 124.42 -65.58
CA THR A 495 -15.93 125.83 -65.34
C THR A 495 -15.62 126.55 -66.65
N THR A 496 -14.86 125.93 -67.55
CA THR A 496 -14.61 126.48 -68.90
C THR A 496 -15.90 126.55 -69.71
N ALA A 497 -16.74 125.51 -69.70
CA ALA A 497 -18.03 125.52 -70.39
C ALA A 497 -18.99 126.59 -69.83
N LEU A 498 -18.98 126.82 -68.51
CA LEU A 498 -19.73 127.89 -67.87
C LEU A 498 -19.16 129.27 -68.23
N SER A 499 -17.84 129.44 -68.27
CA SER A 499 -17.20 130.67 -68.75
C SER A 499 -17.59 130.93 -70.20
N THR A 500 -17.34 130.00 -71.12
CA THR A 500 -17.70 130.13 -72.53
C THR A 500 -19.20 130.38 -72.72
N ARG A 501 -20.06 129.83 -71.86
CA ARG A 501 -21.48 130.17 -71.87
C ARG A 501 -21.73 131.60 -71.40
N ILE A 502 -21.13 132.06 -70.31
CA ILE A 502 -21.23 133.46 -69.85
C ILE A 502 -20.70 134.39 -70.94
N ASP A 503 -19.55 134.10 -71.54
CA ASP A 503 -18.96 134.85 -72.66
C ASP A 503 -19.91 134.88 -73.87
N THR A 504 -20.59 133.77 -74.18
CA THR A 504 -21.58 133.67 -75.27
C THR A 504 -22.86 134.44 -74.95
N GLU A 505 -23.39 134.36 -73.74
CA GLU A 505 -24.59 135.09 -73.31
C GLU A 505 -24.30 136.61 -73.21
N VAL A 506 -23.10 137.02 -72.78
CA VAL A 506 -22.63 138.41 -72.80
C VAL A 506 -22.40 138.90 -74.23
N ALA A 507 -21.85 138.08 -75.13
CA ALA A 507 -21.71 138.41 -76.54
C ALA A 507 -23.08 138.50 -77.24
N ALA A 508 -24.02 137.62 -76.93
CA ALA A 508 -25.40 137.66 -77.43
C ALA A 508 -26.17 138.85 -76.87
N LEU A 509 -25.96 139.23 -75.60
CA LEU A 509 -26.51 140.43 -75.00
C LEU A 509 -25.93 141.70 -75.64
N ASN A 510 -24.61 141.78 -75.82
CA ASN A 510 -23.97 142.87 -76.55
C ASN A 510 -24.48 142.94 -78.00
N SER A 511 -24.61 141.81 -78.69
CA SER A 511 -25.15 141.76 -80.05
C SER A 511 -26.62 142.20 -80.09
N THR A 512 -27.43 141.83 -79.09
CA THR A 512 -28.82 142.28 -78.92
C THR A 512 -28.90 143.77 -78.62
N VAL A 513 -28.01 144.32 -77.79
CA VAL A 513 -27.92 145.76 -77.48
C VAL A 513 -27.45 146.54 -78.70
N SER A 514 -26.43 146.08 -79.41
CA SER A 514 -25.96 146.68 -80.68
C SER A 514 -27.03 146.60 -81.77
N ALA A 515 -27.72 145.47 -81.92
CA ALA A 515 -28.81 145.32 -82.87
C ALA A 515 -30.02 146.17 -82.49
N THR A 516 -30.35 146.32 -81.21
CA THR A 516 -31.41 147.21 -80.73
C THR A 516 -31.04 148.67 -80.94
N THR A 517 -29.78 149.04 -80.70
CA THR A 517 -29.26 150.40 -80.93
C THR A 517 -29.26 150.72 -82.43
N ALA A 518 -28.73 149.83 -83.27
CA ALA A 518 -28.74 149.98 -84.71
C ALA A 518 -30.15 149.92 -85.30
N ALA A 519 -31.08 149.14 -84.74
CA ALA A 519 -32.48 149.13 -85.14
C ALA A 519 -33.23 150.38 -84.68
N LEU A 520 -32.87 150.98 -83.54
CA LEU A 520 -33.42 152.26 -83.09
C LEU A 520 -32.88 153.41 -83.94
N ASP A 521 -31.59 153.43 -84.25
CA ASP A 521 -30.94 154.41 -85.11
C ASP A 521 -31.41 154.29 -86.57
N THR A 522 -31.55 153.05 -87.07
CA THR A 522 -32.22 152.74 -88.34
C THR A 522 -33.67 153.16 -88.28
N ARG A 523 -34.42 152.97 -87.17
CA ARG A 523 -35.82 153.41 -87.08
C ARG A 523 -35.96 154.92 -86.97
N ILE A 524 -35.01 155.64 -86.36
CA ILE A 524 -34.99 157.12 -86.36
C ILE A 524 -34.66 157.64 -87.75
N THR A 525 -33.63 157.08 -88.40
CA THR A 525 -33.28 157.43 -89.79
C THR A 525 -34.37 157.03 -90.77
N THR A 526 -35.06 155.91 -90.53
CA THR A 526 -36.17 155.44 -91.34
C THR A 526 -37.46 156.20 -91.03
N GLU A 527 -37.75 156.68 -89.82
CA GLU A 527 -38.92 157.55 -89.59
C GLU A 527 -38.67 158.97 -90.08
N VAL A 528 -37.48 159.55 -89.92
CA VAL A 528 -37.12 160.84 -90.54
C VAL A 528 -37.11 160.71 -92.07
N GLY A 529 -36.56 159.62 -92.59
CA GLY A 529 -36.56 159.27 -94.01
C GLY A 529 -37.95 158.99 -94.55
N THR A 530 -38.79 158.25 -93.81
CA THR A 530 -40.19 157.93 -94.17
C THR A 530 -41.10 159.13 -93.99
N LEU A 531 -40.82 160.07 -93.08
CA LEU A 531 -41.53 161.32 -92.99
C LEU A 531 -41.18 162.22 -94.19
N ASN A 532 -39.90 162.33 -94.55
CA ASN A 532 -39.47 163.00 -95.78
C ASN A 532 -40.06 162.35 -97.04
N THR A 533 -40.03 161.02 -97.17
CA THR A 533 -40.64 160.32 -98.29
C THR A 533 -42.15 160.21 -98.18
N THR A 534 -42.79 160.45 -97.03
CA THR A 534 -44.25 160.61 -96.92
C THR A 534 -44.67 162.03 -97.27
N ILE A 535 -43.85 163.06 -97.02
CA ILE A 535 -44.08 164.40 -97.55
C ILE A 535 -43.92 164.39 -99.08
N ALA A 536 -42.86 163.76 -99.59
CA ALA A 536 -42.63 163.59 -101.03
C ALA A 536 -43.66 162.64 -101.68
N SER A 537 -43.99 161.50 -101.06
CA SER A 537 -44.94 160.52 -101.63
C SER A 537 -46.39 160.81 -101.28
N ALA A 538 -46.72 161.69 -100.33
CA ALA A 538 -48.02 162.35 -100.33
C ALA A 538 -48.10 163.28 -101.55
N SER A 539 -47.04 164.03 -101.87
CA SER A 539 -46.99 164.83 -103.10
C SER A 539 -47.08 163.97 -104.38
N THR A 540 -46.47 162.77 -104.40
CA THR A 540 -46.49 161.86 -105.56
C THR A 540 -47.71 160.91 -105.58
N ALA A 541 -48.24 160.46 -104.45
CA ALA A 541 -49.45 159.63 -104.41
C ALA A 541 -50.74 160.46 -104.38
N LEU A 542 -50.69 161.76 -104.04
CA LEU A 542 -51.75 162.69 -104.46
C LEU A 542 -51.77 162.80 -106.00
N ASN A 543 -50.62 162.69 -106.67
CA ASN A 543 -50.55 162.61 -108.13
C ASN A 543 -50.83 161.19 -108.70
N GLY A 544 -50.77 160.12 -107.89
CA GLY A 544 -50.66 158.74 -108.40
C GLY A 544 -51.55 157.66 -107.74
N ARG A 545 -52.22 157.93 -106.61
CA ARG A 545 -53.45 157.19 -106.23
C ARG A 545 -54.68 157.70 -106.99
N ILE A 546 -54.45 158.62 -107.91
CA ILE A 546 -55.25 158.88 -109.09
C ILE A 546 -55.26 157.65 -110.05
N ASP A 547 -54.41 156.60 -109.85
CA ASP A 547 -54.11 155.57 -110.87
C ASP A 547 -54.29 153.98 -110.61
N THR A 548 -54.68 153.33 -109.46
CA THR A 548 -54.48 151.79 -109.23
C THR A 548 -55.51 150.87 -108.36
N GLU A 549 -55.16 149.79 -107.53
CA GLU A 549 -55.89 148.96 -106.35
C GLU A 549 -56.31 147.31 -106.27
N VAL A 550 -55.82 146.24 -105.41
CA VAL A 550 -56.24 144.66 -105.10
C VAL A 550 -55.61 143.56 -103.92
N ALA A 551 -56.08 142.23 -103.51
CA ALA A 551 -55.51 141.07 -102.49
C ALA A 551 -56.06 139.45 -102.20
N SER A 552 -55.50 138.39 -101.37
CA SER A 552 -55.98 136.86 -100.94
C SER A 552 -55.29 135.74 -99.82
N LEU A 553 -55.73 134.40 -99.42
CA LEU A 553 -55.40 133.36 -98.19
C LEU A 553 -55.42 131.63 -98.12
N ASN A 554 -55.20 130.73 -96.99
CA ASN A 554 -55.18 129.09 -96.81
C ASN A 554 -55.31 128.05 -95.42
N ASN A 555 -54.88 126.66 -95.25
CA ASN A 555 -55.31 125.35 -94.33
C ASN A 555 -54.26 124.19 -93.61
N THR A 556 -54.27 122.91 -92.88
CA THR A 556 -54.98 121.70 -92.01
C THR A 556 -54.10 120.28 -91.52
N LEU A 557 -54.15 119.04 -90.73
CA LEU A 557 -54.82 117.91 -89.71
C LEU A 557 -53.96 116.62 -88.91
N ILE A 558 -54.42 115.57 -88.00
CA ILE A 558 -53.80 114.11 -87.50
C ILE A 558 -54.19 113.16 -86.10
N THR A 559 -53.78 111.81 -85.69
CA THR A 559 -54.04 110.84 -84.35
C THR A 559 -53.62 109.19 -84.09
N ALA A 560 -53.43 108.42 -82.86
CA ALA A 560 -53.42 106.80 -82.45
C ALA A 560 -52.94 106.02 -80.98
N THR A 561 -53.23 104.67 -80.45
CA THR A 561 -52.55 103.64 -79.33
C THR A 561 -53.19 102.25 -78.55
N THR A 562 -52.55 101.17 -77.76
CA THR A 562 -53.05 99.97 -76.72
C THR A 562 -52.19 98.59 -76.12
N ALA A 563 -52.39 97.77 -74.92
CA ALA A 563 -51.84 96.31 -74.40
C ALA A 563 -52.14 95.47 -72.90
N LEU A 564 -51.89 94.08 -72.52
CA LEU A 564 -52.00 93.22 -71.09
C LEU A 564 -51.76 91.55 -70.73
N GLY A 565 -51.39 90.88 -69.48
CA GLY A 565 -51.78 89.44 -68.77
C GLY A 565 -50.94 88.16 -67.95
N ALA A 566 -51.41 87.37 -66.82
CA ALA A 566 -51.37 85.84 -66.21
C ALA A 566 -50.45 84.88 -65.08
N ARG A 567 -50.96 83.72 -64.34
CA ARG A 567 -50.51 82.38 -63.49
C ARG A 567 -50.25 82.18 -61.86
N ILE A 568 -50.37 81.06 -61.01
CA ILE A 568 -50.12 79.52 -60.89
C ILE A 568 -50.31 78.79 -59.44
N ASP A 569 -49.40 77.90 -58.94
CA ASP A 569 -49.63 76.62 -58.15
C ASP A 569 -49.64 76.50 -56.56
N GLY A 570 -50.24 77.41 -55.77
CA GLY A 570 -50.03 77.46 -54.29
C GLY A 570 -50.88 76.58 -53.33
N LEU A 571 -50.96 75.24 -53.45
CA LEU A 571 -51.74 74.34 -52.54
C LEU A 571 -51.04 72.97 -52.32
N GLN A 572 -50.59 72.44 -51.16
CA GLN A 572 -50.50 72.80 -49.72
C GLN A 572 -51.25 71.86 -48.73
N VAL A 573 -52.04 70.85 -49.13
CA VAL A 573 -53.06 70.26 -48.23
C VAL A 573 -52.93 68.75 -47.90
N ASP A 574 -52.20 67.94 -48.67
CA ASP A 574 -52.62 66.53 -48.85
C ASP A 574 -52.03 65.42 -47.92
N LEU A 575 -51.07 65.66 -47.00
CA LEU A 575 -50.28 64.50 -46.48
C LEU A 575 -49.79 64.51 -44.99
N ASP A 576 -50.68 64.73 -44.03
CA ASP A 576 -50.48 64.39 -42.59
C ASP A 576 -51.18 63.06 -42.21
N ALA A 577 -50.45 61.94 -41.98
CA ALA A 577 -51.01 60.68 -41.43
C ALA A 577 -50.00 59.55 -41.06
N LEU A 578 -50.27 58.81 -39.94
CA LEU A 578 -49.84 57.41 -39.60
C LEU A 578 -48.31 57.10 -39.42
N ASP A 579 -47.84 56.09 -38.65
CA ASP A 579 -48.34 55.37 -37.45
C ASP A 579 -47.18 54.65 -36.69
N THR A 580 -47.44 53.60 -35.88
CA THR A 580 -46.52 53.01 -34.89
C THR A 580 -46.40 51.46 -34.86
N THR A 581 -45.20 50.99 -34.49
CA THR A 581 -44.84 49.63 -33.99
C THR A 581 -44.88 48.39 -34.91
N ALA A 582 -44.08 47.40 -34.48
CA ALA A 582 -43.99 45.99 -34.90
C ALA A 582 -43.33 45.65 -36.26
N VAL A 583 -42.41 44.66 -36.20
CA VAL A 583 -41.80 43.88 -37.30
C VAL A 583 -41.06 44.66 -38.40
N LYS A 584 -39.80 44.25 -38.67
CA LYS A 584 -39.24 44.35 -40.03
C LYS A 584 -38.45 43.10 -40.42
N TYR A 585 -39.20 42.02 -40.64
CA TYR A 585 -38.77 40.81 -41.34
C TYR A 585 -39.73 40.60 -42.52
N VAL A 586 -39.18 40.33 -43.72
CA VAL A 586 -39.83 40.02 -45.02
C VAL A 586 -40.91 41.01 -45.52
N ASN A 587 -41.17 41.20 -46.82
CA ASN A 587 -40.70 40.55 -48.06
C ASN A 587 -39.62 41.39 -48.78
N GLY A 588 -38.87 40.90 -49.76
CA GLY A 588 -39.07 39.77 -50.68
C GLY A 588 -39.27 40.34 -52.10
N SER A 589 -38.53 39.92 -53.13
CA SER A 589 -37.95 38.59 -53.36
C SER A 589 -36.41 38.55 -53.51
N ASP A 590 -35.68 38.32 -52.41
CA ASP A 590 -34.88 37.09 -52.28
C ASP A 590 -34.50 36.86 -50.80
N PRO A 591 -34.43 35.62 -50.28
CA PRO A 591 -34.37 35.36 -48.84
C PRO A 591 -32.93 35.22 -48.32
N THR A 592 -32.17 36.31 -48.26
CA THR A 592 -30.77 36.28 -47.75
C THR A 592 -30.48 37.29 -46.64
N ILE A 593 -30.87 36.97 -45.40
CA ILE A 593 -29.99 37.27 -44.25
C ILE A 593 -28.97 36.13 -44.19
N SER A 594 -27.81 36.33 -44.83
CA SER A 594 -26.74 35.33 -44.83
C SER A 594 -25.93 35.40 -43.54
N LEU A 595 -26.37 34.67 -42.51
CA LEU A 595 -25.44 33.95 -41.64
C LEU A 595 -25.16 32.56 -42.22
N ARG A 596 -24.58 32.55 -43.43
CA ARG A 596 -23.85 31.42 -43.97
C ARG A 596 -22.38 31.66 -43.55
N VAL A 597 -21.78 30.88 -42.67
CA VAL A 597 -22.05 29.50 -42.22
C VAL A 597 -22.69 29.54 -40.81
N GLY A 598 -23.69 28.73 -40.45
CA GLY A 598 -23.91 27.33 -40.79
C GLY A 598 -23.43 26.36 -39.70
N THR A 599 -23.01 26.88 -38.53
CA THR A 599 -22.74 26.11 -37.31
C THR A 599 -23.39 26.78 -36.10
N THR A 600 -24.56 26.28 -35.69
CA THR A 600 -25.15 26.62 -34.40
C THR A 600 -24.64 25.62 -33.36
N ILE A 601 -23.89 26.10 -32.37
CA ILE A 601 -23.62 25.33 -31.14
C ILE A 601 -24.59 25.86 -30.08
N THR A 602 -25.52 25.02 -29.65
CA THR A 602 -26.52 25.35 -28.63
C THR A 602 -26.59 24.29 -27.54
N ASN A 603 -26.39 24.77 -26.32
CA ASN A 603 -26.82 24.22 -25.03
C ASN A 603 -26.16 22.92 -24.51
N LEU A 604 -25.41 23.12 -23.43
CA LEU A 604 -25.45 22.22 -22.27
C LEU A 604 -26.88 22.18 -21.69
N ALA A 605 -27.25 21.03 -21.12
CA ALA A 605 -28.38 20.80 -20.21
C ALA A 605 -29.80 21.14 -20.74
N ASP A 606 -30.59 20.10 -21.00
CA ASP A 606 -31.52 19.61 -19.97
C ASP A 606 -31.74 18.09 -20.13
N VAL A 607 -32.21 17.38 -19.09
CA VAL A 607 -32.50 15.94 -19.11
C VAL A 607 -33.85 15.68 -18.46
N SER A 608 -34.91 15.53 -19.27
CA SER A 608 -36.22 15.08 -18.79
C SER A 608 -36.98 14.22 -19.81
N SER A 609 -37.61 13.15 -19.30
CA SER A 609 -38.61 12.27 -19.94
C SER A 609 -38.29 11.61 -21.30
N SER A 610 -38.39 10.27 -21.34
CA SER A 610 -38.04 9.34 -22.43
C SER A 610 -36.56 9.35 -22.85
N ASP A 611 -35.72 8.35 -22.55
CA ASP A 611 -35.81 6.89 -22.79
C ASP A 611 -35.55 6.56 -24.29
N THR A 612 -34.58 5.73 -24.70
CA THR A 612 -33.89 4.63 -24.00
C THR A 612 -32.35 4.70 -24.02
N ASP A 613 -31.75 4.28 -22.89
CA ASP A 613 -30.47 3.57 -22.71
C ASP A 613 -29.08 4.25 -22.85
N GLN A 614 -28.14 3.68 -22.05
CA GLN A 614 -26.66 3.74 -22.13
C GLN A 614 -25.85 4.96 -21.61
N THR A 615 -26.00 5.33 -20.33
CA THR A 615 -24.82 5.62 -19.46
C THR A 615 -25.10 5.34 -17.97
N LYS A 616 -25.04 4.06 -17.53
CA LYS A 616 -25.06 3.69 -16.10
C LYS A 616 -24.20 2.45 -15.76
N ALA A 617 -22.88 2.60 -15.82
CA ALA A 617 -22.03 2.01 -14.78
C ALA A 617 -22.10 2.96 -13.56
N VAL A 618 -22.10 2.53 -12.29
CA VAL A 618 -21.40 1.38 -11.70
C VAL A 618 -22.24 0.67 -10.60
N ASN A 619 -22.43 -0.65 -10.74
CA ASN A 619 -22.55 -1.68 -9.68
C ASN A 619 -23.80 -1.74 -8.75
N ILE A 620 -23.89 -2.88 -8.03
CA ILE A 620 -24.72 -3.23 -6.85
C ILE A 620 -26.20 -3.61 -7.09
N ALA A 621 -26.41 -4.62 -7.94
CA ALA A 621 -27.41 -5.70 -7.78
C ALA A 621 -27.15 -6.77 -8.87
N SER A 622 -27.01 -8.08 -8.63
CA SER A 622 -27.11 -8.87 -7.39
C SER A 622 -25.99 -9.93 -7.39
N ALA A 623 -25.39 -10.35 -6.26
CA ALA A 623 -26.06 -10.81 -5.03
C ALA A 623 -27.08 -11.94 -5.27
N LYS A 624 -26.93 -12.74 -6.34
CA LYS A 624 -27.77 -13.90 -6.65
C LYS A 624 -26.98 -15.16 -7.06
N THR A 625 -25.73 -15.27 -6.59
CA THR A 625 -24.81 -16.39 -6.87
C THR A 625 -24.23 -17.01 -5.59
N ILE A 626 -24.87 -16.75 -4.43
CA ILE A 626 -24.48 -17.23 -3.10
C ILE A 626 -25.64 -18.02 -2.44
N ALA A 627 -26.72 -18.30 -3.19
CA ALA A 627 -28.01 -18.71 -2.63
C ALA A 627 -28.71 -19.88 -3.36
N THR A 628 -27.99 -20.72 -4.14
CA THR A 628 -28.63 -21.83 -4.89
C THR A 628 -27.75 -23.07 -5.16
N GLU A 629 -26.46 -23.09 -4.78
CA GLU A 629 -25.55 -24.23 -5.08
C GLU A 629 -24.89 -24.89 -3.86
N ILE A 630 -25.48 -24.74 -2.66
CA ILE A 630 -25.14 -25.58 -1.48
C ILE A 630 -26.46 -25.96 -0.78
N ALA A 631 -26.66 -27.26 -0.57
CA ALA A 631 -27.91 -27.92 -0.14
C ALA A 631 -29.08 -27.74 -1.15
N THR A 632 -29.73 -28.79 -1.66
CA THR A 632 -29.67 -30.25 -1.39
C THR A 632 -30.12 -31.02 -2.66
N ASP A 633 -30.08 -32.36 -2.79
CA ASP A 633 -29.93 -33.42 -1.78
C ASP A 633 -29.15 -34.66 -2.26
N ILE A 634 -29.05 -35.67 -1.40
CA ILE A 634 -28.24 -36.89 -1.49
C ILE A 634 -29.01 -38.05 -2.19
N VAL A 635 -28.34 -38.62 -3.20
CA VAL A 635 -28.25 -40.04 -3.63
C VAL A 635 -29.39 -41.05 -3.28
N THR A 636 -29.64 -41.95 -4.24
CA THR A 636 -30.20 -43.33 -4.13
C THR A 636 -31.70 -43.48 -4.38
N ASP A 637 -32.04 -43.98 -5.57
CA ASP A 637 -33.34 -44.61 -5.88
C ASP A 637 -33.10 -45.85 -6.77
N ALA A 638 -32.28 -46.77 -6.27
CA ALA A 638 -31.79 -47.94 -7.01
C ALA A 638 -31.36 -49.10 -6.08
N VAL A 639 -32.33 -49.68 -5.37
CA VAL A 639 -32.18 -51.01 -4.74
C VAL A 639 -33.33 -51.90 -5.24
N ALA A 640 -32.98 -53.04 -5.83
CA ALA A 640 -33.94 -54.06 -6.22
C ALA A 640 -34.10 -55.09 -5.09
N GLU A 641 -35.28 -55.71 -4.99
CA GLU A 641 -35.38 -57.10 -4.52
C GLU A 641 -36.68 -57.77 -4.99
N ALA A 642 -36.59 -59.04 -5.40
CA ALA A 642 -37.74 -59.88 -5.76
C ALA A 642 -37.41 -61.38 -5.59
N ASN A 643 -37.98 -62.03 -4.57
CA ASN A 643 -37.64 -63.42 -4.20
C ASN A 643 -38.82 -64.41 -4.28
N LYS A 644 -38.55 -65.62 -4.78
CA LYS A 644 -39.29 -66.88 -4.53
C LYS A 644 -38.37 -68.09 -4.69
N SER A 645 -38.57 -69.11 -3.85
CA SER A 645 -37.68 -70.27 -3.65
C SER A 645 -37.77 -71.34 -4.77
N VAL A 646 -36.71 -72.16 -4.93
CA VAL A 646 -36.49 -73.09 -6.08
C VAL A 646 -35.87 -74.41 -5.61
N ALA A 647 -36.11 -75.53 -6.33
CA ALA A 647 -35.52 -76.85 -6.07
C ALA A 647 -34.87 -77.47 -7.33
N PHE A 648 -33.80 -78.27 -7.15
CA PHE A 648 -33.01 -78.89 -8.23
C PHE A 648 -32.44 -80.25 -7.80
N SER A 649 -32.38 -81.24 -8.70
CA SER A 649 -31.66 -82.51 -8.42
C SER A 649 -31.08 -83.17 -9.67
N THR A 650 -30.01 -83.95 -9.48
CA THR A 650 -29.24 -84.64 -10.53
C THR A 650 -28.85 -86.05 -10.08
N GLY A 651 -29.81 -86.99 -10.07
CA GLY A 651 -29.56 -88.37 -9.66
C GLY A 651 -30.79 -89.28 -9.79
N ASN A 652 -30.58 -90.59 -9.69
CA ASN A 652 -31.62 -91.61 -9.94
C ASN A 652 -32.59 -91.84 -8.75
N GLN A 653 -32.65 -90.89 -7.81
CA GLN A 653 -33.66 -90.78 -6.75
C GLN A 653 -33.96 -89.28 -6.56
N ALA A 654 -35.22 -88.89 -6.79
CA ALA A 654 -35.63 -87.49 -6.74
C ALA A 654 -35.45 -86.89 -5.34
N ALA A 655 -35.05 -85.62 -5.27
CA ALA A 655 -35.06 -84.86 -4.02
C ALA A 655 -36.52 -84.70 -3.54
N SER A 656 -36.79 -84.99 -2.27
CA SER A 656 -38.14 -84.92 -1.71
C SER A 656 -38.31 -83.70 -0.80
N ILE A 657 -39.32 -82.90 -1.13
CA ILE A 657 -39.84 -81.86 -0.23
C ILE A 657 -41.11 -82.42 0.42
N GLY A 658 -41.17 -82.35 1.75
CA GLY A 658 -42.28 -82.91 2.52
C GLY A 658 -43.61 -82.18 2.27
N ALA A 659 -44.72 -82.90 2.30
CA ALA A 659 -46.06 -82.33 2.16
C ALA A 659 -46.44 -81.49 3.40
N GLY A 660 -46.02 -80.22 3.40
CA GLY A 660 -46.14 -79.28 4.51
C GLY A 660 -45.05 -78.21 4.53
N ALA A 661 -43.93 -78.44 3.85
CA ALA A 661 -42.77 -77.56 3.86
C ALA A 661 -42.93 -76.34 2.91
N SER A 662 -43.21 -75.17 3.46
CA SER A 662 -43.14 -73.86 2.77
C SER A 662 -41.69 -73.40 2.62
N ASP A 663 -41.35 -72.72 1.51
CA ASP A 663 -40.02 -72.13 1.23
C ASP A 663 -38.79 -73.04 1.42
N ALA A 664 -39.00 -74.36 1.46
CA ALA A 664 -37.93 -75.34 1.63
C ALA A 664 -37.17 -75.61 0.32
N MET A 665 -35.89 -75.96 0.47
CA MET A 665 -34.93 -76.14 -0.62
C MET A 665 -34.20 -77.49 -0.47
N ALA A 666 -34.52 -78.45 -1.33
CA ALA A 666 -33.82 -79.74 -1.39
C ALA A 666 -32.96 -79.83 -2.65
N ILE A 667 -31.64 -80.00 -2.48
CA ILE A 667 -30.64 -80.05 -3.56
C ILE A 667 -29.66 -81.20 -3.32
N GLY A 668 -29.80 -82.27 -4.11
CA GLY A 668 -28.92 -83.44 -4.08
C GLY A 668 -29.67 -84.74 -4.37
N SER A 669 -28.94 -85.78 -4.78
CA SER A 669 -29.52 -87.12 -4.98
C SER A 669 -30.01 -87.67 -3.64
N GLY A 670 -31.30 -87.97 -3.53
CA GLY A 670 -31.92 -88.41 -2.28
C GLY A 670 -31.87 -87.39 -1.13
N ALA A 671 -31.73 -86.08 -1.41
CA ALA A 671 -31.87 -85.04 -0.41
C ALA A 671 -33.33 -84.89 0.05
N ILE A 672 -33.56 -84.62 1.33
CA ILE A 672 -34.89 -84.59 1.95
C ILE A 672 -35.04 -83.32 2.80
N ALA A 673 -36.00 -82.45 2.47
CA ALA A 673 -36.35 -81.27 3.26
C ALA A 673 -37.83 -81.34 3.68
N ASN A 674 -38.10 -81.75 4.92
CA ASN A 674 -39.47 -82.00 5.39
C ASN A 674 -40.05 -80.91 6.32
N GLY A 675 -39.23 -80.11 6.98
CA GLY A 675 -39.68 -78.97 7.78
C GLY A 675 -39.99 -77.74 6.92
N SER A 676 -40.82 -76.81 7.42
CA SER A 676 -40.94 -75.47 6.82
C SER A 676 -39.61 -74.74 6.86
N ASN A 677 -39.33 -73.96 5.80
CA ASN A 677 -38.13 -73.17 5.59
C ASN A 677 -36.83 -74.00 5.58
N ALA A 678 -36.94 -75.33 5.46
CA ALA A 678 -35.81 -76.24 5.59
C ALA A 678 -34.89 -76.25 4.36
N VAL A 679 -33.58 -76.31 4.59
CA VAL A 679 -32.58 -76.38 3.52
C VAL A 679 -31.78 -77.68 3.63
N ALA A 680 -31.92 -78.57 2.65
CA ALA A 680 -31.18 -79.84 2.57
C ALA A 680 -30.27 -79.85 1.33
N LEU A 681 -28.96 -79.66 1.53
CA LEU A 681 -27.97 -79.49 0.46
C LEU A 681 -26.87 -80.57 0.56
N GLY A 682 -26.95 -81.59 -0.30
CA GLY A 682 -25.98 -82.68 -0.36
C GLY A 682 -26.62 -84.04 -0.66
N SER A 683 -25.81 -85.01 -1.12
CA SER A 683 -26.30 -86.37 -1.37
C SER A 683 -26.74 -87.03 -0.06
N GLY A 684 -28.02 -87.40 0.04
CA GLY A 684 -28.62 -87.90 1.27
C GLY A 684 -28.69 -86.90 2.44
N ALA A 685 -28.54 -85.59 2.19
CA ALA A 685 -28.75 -84.57 3.23
C ALA A 685 -30.23 -84.55 3.66
N ARG A 686 -30.50 -84.42 4.96
CA ARG A 686 -31.85 -84.62 5.52
C ARG A 686 -32.18 -83.60 6.61
N VAL A 687 -33.27 -82.87 6.43
CA VAL A 687 -33.94 -82.11 7.48
C VAL A 687 -35.21 -82.85 7.89
N SER A 688 -35.38 -83.06 9.19
CA SER A 688 -36.53 -83.77 9.79
C SER A 688 -37.86 -83.03 9.53
N ASP A 689 -38.97 -83.74 9.66
CA ASP A 689 -40.32 -83.15 9.63
C ASP A 689 -40.59 -82.23 10.84
N GLN A 690 -40.00 -82.56 11.98
CA GLN A 690 -40.04 -81.76 13.22
C GLN A 690 -38.96 -80.66 13.27
N ALA A 691 -38.19 -80.47 12.19
CA ALA A 691 -37.12 -79.47 12.09
C ALA A 691 -37.52 -78.29 11.19
N ALA A 692 -38.50 -77.50 11.64
CA ALA A 692 -38.78 -76.18 11.07
C ALA A 692 -37.55 -75.27 11.20
N ASP A 693 -37.29 -74.43 10.20
CA ASP A 693 -36.06 -73.62 10.05
C ASP A 693 -34.76 -74.46 10.12
N GLY A 694 -34.85 -75.76 9.87
CA GLY A 694 -33.72 -76.70 9.94
C GLY A 694 -32.85 -76.69 8.68
N VAL A 695 -31.53 -76.70 8.86
CA VAL A 695 -30.57 -76.62 7.75
C VAL A 695 -29.59 -77.79 7.82
N ALA A 696 -29.54 -78.62 6.78
CA ALA A 696 -28.62 -79.76 6.66
C ALA A 696 -27.76 -79.61 5.40
N VAL A 697 -26.48 -79.27 5.57
CA VAL A 697 -25.55 -78.96 4.47
C VAL A 697 -24.34 -79.89 4.54
N GLY A 698 -24.29 -80.87 3.64
CA GLY A 698 -23.25 -81.90 3.57
C GLY A 698 -23.81 -83.27 3.20
N SER A 699 -22.98 -84.16 2.64
CA SER A 699 -23.42 -85.51 2.28
C SER A 699 -23.82 -86.29 3.55
N GLY A 700 -25.08 -86.72 3.64
CA GLY A 700 -25.60 -87.38 4.85
C GLY A 700 -25.74 -86.47 6.09
N ALA A 701 -25.64 -85.14 5.96
CA ALA A 701 -25.93 -84.21 7.05
C ALA A 701 -27.39 -84.38 7.51
N THR A 702 -27.65 -84.38 8.82
CA THR A 702 -29.00 -84.63 9.38
C THR A 702 -29.38 -83.60 10.45
N ALA A 703 -30.28 -82.67 10.12
CA ALA A 703 -30.89 -81.76 11.09
C ALA A 703 -32.16 -82.40 11.68
N LEU A 704 -32.17 -82.65 13.00
CA LEU A 704 -33.26 -83.40 13.67
C LEU A 704 -34.29 -82.51 14.38
N HIS A 705 -33.91 -81.29 14.77
CA HIS A 705 -34.68 -80.43 15.66
C HIS A 705 -34.95 -79.05 15.03
N ALA A 706 -35.96 -78.34 15.54
CA ALA A 706 -36.30 -77.00 15.09
C ALA A 706 -35.15 -75.99 15.30
N ASN A 707 -35.03 -75.05 14.36
CA ASN A 707 -34.02 -73.98 14.35
C ASN A 707 -32.57 -74.51 14.48
N SER A 708 -32.29 -75.73 14.00
CA SER A 708 -30.98 -76.38 14.12
C SER A 708 -30.24 -76.52 12.78
N VAL A 709 -28.92 -76.40 12.82
CA VAL A 709 -28.05 -76.41 11.62
C VAL A 709 -27.02 -77.55 11.72
N ALA A 710 -27.10 -78.53 10.81
CA ALA A 710 -26.11 -79.58 10.63
C ALA A 710 -25.20 -79.23 9.42
N LEU A 711 -23.95 -78.82 9.69
CA LEU A 711 -23.01 -78.36 8.68
C LEU A 711 -21.79 -79.29 8.58
N GLY A 712 -21.79 -80.21 7.63
CA GLY A 712 -20.72 -81.18 7.40
C GLY A 712 -21.24 -82.56 6.96
N ALA A 713 -20.38 -83.35 6.32
CA ALA A 713 -20.76 -84.70 5.90
C ALA A 713 -20.96 -85.62 7.12
N GLY A 714 -22.14 -86.25 7.22
CA GLY A 714 -22.55 -87.10 8.35
C GLY A 714 -22.86 -86.37 9.67
N THR A 715 -22.75 -85.03 9.72
CA THR A 715 -23.03 -84.23 10.92
C THR A 715 -24.51 -84.33 11.32
N THR A 716 -24.80 -84.47 12.61
CA THR A 716 -26.18 -84.55 13.14
C THR A 716 -26.39 -83.56 14.29
N THR A 717 -27.54 -82.88 14.35
CA THR A 717 -27.90 -81.99 15.48
C THR A 717 -28.57 -82.75 16.63
N ASP A 718 -28.17 -82.44 17.85
CA ASP A 718 -28.57 -83.10 19.10
C ASP A 718 -29.63 -82.33 19.91
N ALA A 719 -29.77 -81.02 19.67
CA ALA A 719 -30.74 -80.14 20.30
C ALA A 719 -31.41 -79.16 19.30
N ALA A 720 -32.46 -78.47 19.75
CA ALA A 720 -33.08 -77.35 19.04
C ALA A 720 -32.30 -76.04 19.27
N ASN A 721 -32.39 -75.09 18.33
CA ASN A 721 -31.63 -73.82 18.36
C ASN A 721 -30.09 -74.00 18.39
N SER A 722 -29.54 -75.12 17.89
CA SER A 722 -28.09 -75.42 17.93
C SER A 722 -27.46 -75.56 16.54
N VAL A 723 -26.15 -75.30 16.45
CA VAL A 723 -25.35 -75.43 15.23
C VAL A 723 -24.27 -76.48 15.44
N ALA A 724 -24.38 -77.61 14.75
CA ALA A 724 -23.41 -78.70 14.76
C ALA A 724 -22.53 -78.64 13.50
N VAL A 725 -21.20 -78.77 13.66
CA VAL A 725 -20.24 -78.60 12.55
C VAL A 725 -19.24 -79.77 12.46
N GLY A 726 -19.31 -80.53 11.36
CA GLY A 726 -18.40 -81.64 11.07
C GLY A 726 -18.55 -82.84 12.02
N ASN A 727 -17.43 -83.52 12.29
CA ASN A 727 -17.33 -84.63 13.25
C ASN A 727 -16.51 -84.26 14.50
N ARG A 728 -16.27 -82.96 14.72
CA ARG A 728 -15.55 -82.44 15.88
C ARG A 728 -16.56 -81.93 16.89
N THR A 729 -16.53 -82.45 18.10
CA THR A 729 -17.29 -81.86 19.21
C THR A 729 -16.81 -80.42 19.40
N ILE A 730 -17.71 -79.46 19.21
CA ILE A 730 -17.54 -78.11 19.76
C ILE A 730 -18.10 -78.21 21.18
N ASP A 731 -17.32 -78.82 22.07
CA ASP A 731 -17.67 -78.86 23.49
C ASP A 731 -17.69 -77.42 24.01
N GLN A 732 -18.90 -76.96 24.34
CA GLN A 732 -19.20 -75.69 25.01
C GLN A 732 -18.87 -74.42 24.21
N ILE A 733 -19.88 -73.89 23.51
CA ILE A 733 -20.29 -72.53 23.84
C ILE A 733 -20.82 -72.63 25.28
N ALA A 734 -20.04 -72.18 26.27
CA ALA A 734 -20.37 -72.34 27.67
C ALA A 734 -21.55 -71.44 28.04
N ALA A 735 -22.77 -72.01 28.07
CA ALA A 735 -23.98 -71.36 28.53
C ALA A 735 -24.00 -71.20 30.07
N SER A 736 -23.02 -70.47 30.59
CA SER A 736 -22.75 -70.26 32.01
C SER A 736 -22.62 -68.77 32.34
N ALA A 737 -23.77 -68.11 32.36
CA ALA A 737 -24.04 -66.91 33.16
C ALA A 737 -22.96 -65.79 33.17
N LEU A 738 -22.81 -65.08 32.04
CA LEU A 738 -22.50 -63.65 32.12
C LEU A 738 -23.75 -62.95 32.69
N THR A 739 -23.70 -62.56 33.96
CA THR A 739 -24.86 -61.99 34.69
C THR A 739 -25.01 -60.49 34.49
N ASP A 740 -25.05 -60.04 33.23
CA ASP A 740 -25.70 -58.79 32.83
C ASP A 740 -26.37 -59.01 31.46
N GLY A 741 -27.61 -58.54 31.31
CA GLY A 741 -28.54 -59.00 30.28
C GLY A 741 -28.70 -58.02 29.12
N SER A 742 -27.89 -58.15 28.07
CA SER A 742 -28.21 -57.52 26.77
C SER A 742 -27.51 -58.17 25.55
N ASP A 743 -26.22 -58.48 25.62
CA ASP A 743 -25.44 -58.91 24.44
C ASP A 743 -25.53 -60.43 24.14
N SER A 744 -26.28 -60.79 23.09
CA SER A 744 -26.44 -62.16 22.61
C SER A 744 -25.26 -62.67 21.75
N HIS A 745 -24.02 -62.36 22.14
CA HIS A 745 -22.80 -62.70 21.40
C HIS A 745 -22.10 -63.93 22.01
N ALA A 746 -21.91 -64.99 21.21
CA ALA A 746 -21.14 -66.16 21.64
C ALA A 746 -19.62 -65.85 21.64
N ALA A 747 -19.06 -65.63 22.84
CA ALA A 747 -17.62 -65.49 23.00
C ALA A 747 -16.90 -66.83 22.82
N THR A 748 -15.87 -66.86 21.97
CA THR A 748 -14.98 -68.02 21.87
C THR A 748 -14.04 -68.11 23.08
N THR A 749 -13.58 -69.32 23.41
CA THR A 749 -12.59 -69.54 24.48
C THR A 749 -11.34 -68.68 24.32
N GLY A 750 -10.91 -68.43 23.07
CA GLY A 750 -9.79 -67.55 22.76
C GLY A 750 -10.06 -66.08 23.08
N GLN A 751 -11.28 -65.57 22.84
CA GLN A 751 -11.65 -64.20 23.21
C GLN A 751 -11.68 -64.03 24.74
N LEU A 752 -12.27 -65.00 25.46
CA LEU A 752 -12.31 -64.96 26.93
C LEU A 752 -10.91 -65.10 27.55
N TYR A 753 -10.07 -66.00 27.04
CA TYR A 753 -8.68 -66.15 27.47
C TYR A 753 -7.86 -64.89 27.20
N ASN A 754 -7.99 -64.29 26.02
CA ASN A 754 -7.30 -63.04 25.67
C ASN A 754 -7.77 -61.87 26.56
N ALA A 755 -9.06 -61.79 26.89
CA ALA A 755 -9.58 -60.78 27.81
C ALA A 755 -9.03 -60.96 29.24
N GLY A 756 -9.08 -62.17 29.79
CA GLY A 756 -8.52 -62.48 31.12
C GLY A 756 -7.00 -62.30 31.21
N SER A 757 -6.28 -62.68 30.15
CA SER A 757 -4.82 -62.46 30.05
C SER A 757 -4.47 -60.98 29.91
N SER A 758 -5.30 -60.20 29.21
CA SER A 758 -5.14 -58.73 29.14
C SER A 758 -5.38 -58.09 30.51
N ALA A 759 -6.42 -58.52 31.24
CA ALA A 759 -6.67 -58.05 32.61
C ALA A 759 -5.53 -58.38 33.57
N ALA A 760 -4.97 -59.60 33.50
CA ALA A 760 -3.77 -59.97 34.26
C ALA A 760 -2.56 -59.09 33.89
N GLY A 761 -2.34 -58.83 32.60
CA GLY A 761 -1.28 -57.93 32.12
C GLY A 761 -1.44 -56.48 32.60
N ILE A 762 -2.68 -55.96 32.66
CA ILE A 762 -2.99 -54.61 33.17
C ILE A 762 -2.75 -54.50 34.68
N LEU A 763 -3.01 -55.56 35.44
CA LEU A 763 -2.72 -55.60 36.89
C LEU A 763 -1.22 -55.63 37.20
N GLY A 764 -0.39 -56.09 36.25
CA GLY A 764 1.07 -56.14 36.39
C GLY A 764 1.52 -57.12 37.48
N GLY A 765 2.64 -56.82 38.15
CA GLY A 765 3.10 -57.58 39.32
C GLY A 765 3.39 -59.07 39.09
N GLY A 766 3.58 -59.52 37.84
CA GLY A 766 3.70 -60.95 37.53
C GLY A 766 2.39 -61.74 37.56
N ALA A 767 1.23 -61.07 37.60
CA ALA A 767 -0.07 -61.74 37.52
C ALA A 767 -0.25 -62.55 36.22
N THR A 768 -0.89 -63.71 36.36
CA THR A 768 -1.16 -64.65 35.27
C THR A 768 -2.59 -65.17 35.34
N LEU A 769 -3.14 -65.59 34.19
CA LEU A 769 -4.45 -66.24 34.12
C LEU A 769 -4.29 -67.76 34.24
N GLY A 770 -4.93 -68.36 35.25
CA GLY A 770 -4.99 -69.80 35.47
C GLY A 770 -5.85 -70.53 34.44
N ALA A 771 -5.70 -71.85 34.36
CA ALA A 771 -6.46 -72.71 33.46
C ALA A 771 -7.96 -72.84 33.84
N ASP A 772 -8.32 -72.38 35.04
CA ASP A 772 -9.67 -72.21 35.58
C ASP A 772 -10.27 -70.82 35.31
N GLY A 773 -9.49 -69.89 34.74
CA GLY A 773 -9.87 -68.49 34.53
C GLY A 773 -9.60 -67.56 35.72
N ALA A 774 -9.00 -68.03 36.81
CA ALA A 774 -8.64 -67.17 37.95
C ALA A 774 -7.34 -66.40 37.68
N ILE A 775 -7.30 -65.10 38.00
CA ILE A 775 -6.05 -64.32 37.96
C ILE A 775 -5.29 -64.54 39.27
N SER A 776 -4.02 -64.95 39.17
CA SER A 776 -3.19 -65.31 40.33
C SER A 776 -1.71 -64.97 40.11
N GLY A 777 -0.90 -65.02 41.18
CA GLY A 777 0.55 -64.75 41.10
C GLY A 777 0.95 -63.27 41.13
N TRP A 778 0.00 -62.34 41.28
CA TRP A 778 0.29 -60.92 41.46
C TRP A 778 1.13 -60.69 42.73
N SER A 779 2.23 -59.95 42.61
CA SER A 779 3.02 -59.46 43.73
C SER A 779 3.74 -58.16 43.39
N VAL A 780 3.88 -57.27 44.37
CA VAL A 780 4.68 -56.03 44.27
C VAL A 780 5.55 -55.85 45.49
N ASN A 781 6.80 -55.42 45.28
CA ASN A 781 7.70 -55.04 46.36
C ASN A 781 7.57 -53.54 46.62
N ILE A 782 7.16 -53.16 47.83
CA ILE A 782 7.12 -51.78 48.30
C ILE A 782 8.28 -51.56 49.27
N ALA A 783 9.02 -50.47 49.09
CA ALA A 783 10.11 -50.13 49.99
C ALA A 783 9.57 -49.78 51.39
N SER A 784 10.28 -50.19 52.43
CA SER A 784 10.11 -49.78 53.82
C SER A 784 11.48 -49.38 54.38
N GLU A 785 11.51 -48.70 55.53
CA GLU A 785 12.75 -48.35 56.24
C GLU A 785 13.56 -49.62 56.62
N ASN A 786 12.89 -50.76 56.76
CA ASN A 786 13.50 -52.07 57.02
C ASN A 786 13.79 -52.90 55.73
N GLY A 787 13.70 -52.29 54.54
CA GLY A 787 13.93 -52.92 53.23
C GLY A 787 12.65 -53.18 52.42
N PRO A 788 12.75 -53.79 51.22
CA PRO A 788 11.59 -54.05 50.37
C PRO A 788 10.72 -55.20 50.91
N VAL A 789 9.42 -54.94 51.07
CA VAL A 789 8.42 -55.92 51.53
C VAL A 789 7.51 -56.31 50.36
N ALA A 790 7.28 -57.60 50.17
CA ALA A 790 6.44 -58.15 49.11
C ALA A 790 4.96 -58.23 49.54
N TYR A 791 4.07 -57.68 48.72
CA TYR A 791 2.62 -57.71 48.92
C TYR A 791 1.96 -58.50 47.79
N THR A 792 1.06 -59.43 48.12
CA THR A 792 0.43 -60.36 47.18
C THR A 792 -1.03 -60.04 46.84
N ASN A 793 -1.54 -58.91 47.32
CA ASN A 793 -2.80 -58.32 46.87
C ASN A 793 -2.70 -56.78 46.86
N VAL A 794 -3.56 -56.16 46.04
CA VAL A 794 -3.52 -54.72 45.76
C VAL A 794 -3.93 -53.88 46.98
N ALA A 795 -4.80 -54.38 47.86
CA ALA A 795 -5.31 -53.61 49.00
C ALA A 795 -4.21 -53.38 50.06
N ASP A 796 -3.57 -54.46 50.51
CA ASP A 796 -2.47 -54.36 51.50
C ASP A 796 -1.29 -53.56 50.94
N ALA A 797 -1.02 -53.68 49.64
CA ALA A 797 0.00 -52.90 48.94
C ALA A 797 -0.31 -51.39 48.97
N ILE A 798 -1.54 -50.98 48.67
CA ILE A 798 -1.94 -49.56 48.73
C ILE A 798 -1.87 -49.05 50.18
N THR A 799 -2.33 -49.83 51.17
CA THR A 799 -2.24 -49.47 52.59
C THR A 799 -0.79 -49.27 53.05
N ALA A 800 0.14 -50.09 52.57
CA ALA A 800 1.57 -49.95 52.89
C ALA A 800 2.22 -48.72 52.21
N VAL A 801 1.80 -48.37 50.99
CA VAL A 801 2.24 -47.14 50.32
C VAL A 801 1.72 -45.90 51.07
N ASP A 802 0.45 -45.89 51.46
CA ASP A 802 -0.16 -44.78 52.23
C ASP A 802 0.55 -44.55 53.57
N ALA A 803 0.78 -45.62 54.34
CA ALA A 803 1.54 -45.53 55.59
C ALA A 803 2.96 -44.95 55.41
N ASN A 804 3.71 -45.42 54.40
CA ASN A 804 5.05 -44.91 54.11
C ASN A 804 5.03 -43.45 53.62
N LEU A 805 4.05 -43.07 52.80
CA LEU A 805 3.89 -41.67 52.37
C LEU A 805 3.64 -40.74 53.55
N ASN A 806 2.77 -41.13 54.49
CA ASN A 806 2.51 -40.35 55.70
C ASN A 806 3.76 -40.22 56.58
N THR A 807 4.45 -41.32 56.91
CA THR A 807 5.73 -41.26 57.66
C THR A 807 6.79 -40.40 56.96
N ARG A 808 6.86 -40.43 55.63
CA ARG A 808 7.81 -39.59 54.88
C ARG A 808 7.41 -38.11 54.85
N ILE A 809 6.12 -37.79 54.92
CA ILE A 809 5.63 -36.41 55.11
C ILE A 809 6.01 -35.92 56.51
N ASP A 810 5.80 -36.72 57.56
CA ASP A 810 6.18 -36.37 58.95
C ASP A 810 7.69 -36.17 59.11
N ASN A 811 8.50 -36.99 58.43
CA ASN A 811 9.96 -36.85 58.41
C ASN A 811 10.41 -35.58 57.64
N LEU A 812 9.76 -35.22 56.53
CA LEU A 812 10.04 -33.93 55.86
C LEU A 812 9.60 -32.73 56.71
N ALA A 813 8.50 -32.84 57.45
CA ALA A 813 8.04 -31.77 58.33
C ALA A 813 9.05 -31.51 59.46
N GLN A 814 9.53 -32.55 60.14
CA GLN A 814 10.60 -32.43 61.14
C GLN A 814 11.92 -31.94 60.54
N GLN A 815 12.27 -32.37 59.32
CA GLN A 815 13.47 -31.85 58.65
C GLN A 815 13.35 -30.35 58.38
N HIS A 816 12.24 -29.88 57.83
CA HIS A 816 12.04 -28.45 57.57
C HIS A 816 11.99 -27.61 58.85
N ASP A 817 11.39 -28.11 59.94
CA ASP A 817 11.38 -27.43 61.24
C ASP A 817 12.81 -27.29 61.82
N GLY A 818 13.63 -28.33 61.67
CA GLY A 818 15.07 -28.30 61.98
C GLY A 818 15.88 -27.37 61.07
N ASP A 819 15.60 -27.35 59.77
CA ASP A 819 16.27 -26.45 58.80
C ASP A 819 15.87 -24.97 59.02
N ILE A 820 14.64 -24.70 59.45
CA ILE A 820 14.16 -23.37 59.86
C ILE A 820 14.86 -22.94 61.15
N THR A 821 14.90 -23.79 62.17
CA THR A 821 15.62 -23.51 63.43
C THR A 821 17.10 -23.25 63.18
N ALA A 822 17.75 -24.09 62.35
CA ALA A 822 19.14 -23.93 61.97
C ALA A 822 19.39 -22.78 60.97
N LEU A 823 18.36 -22.10 60.47
CA LEU A 823 18.46 -20.85 59.73
C LEU A 823 18.32 -19.66 60.69
N ASP A 824 17.44 -19.74 61.68
CA ASP A 824 17.27 -18.74 62.75
C ASP A 824 18.57 -18.61 63.57
N ASP A 825 19.14 -19.73 64.04
CA ASP A 825 20.47 -19.79 64.69
C ASP A 825 21.58 -19.11 63.86
N LYS A 826 21.53 -19.27 62.53
CA LYS A 826 22.52 -18.65 61.62
C LYS A 826 22.29 -17.16 61.43
N ILE A 827 21.04 -16.71 61.45
CA ILE A 827 20.70 -15.28 61.39
C ILE A 827 21.15 -14.58 62.67
N ASP A 828 20.88 -15.17 63.83
CA ASP A 828 21.36 -14.65 65.13
C ASP A 828 22.90 -14.66 65.23
N GLN A 829 23.56 -15.72 64.75
CA GLN A 829 25.03 -15.76 64.69
C GLN A 829 25.60 -14.72 63.71
N GLU A 830 25.03 -14.55 62.53
CA GLU A 830 25.44 -13.50 61.55
C GLU A 830 25.22 -12.08 62.11
N ILE A 831 24.15 -11.87 62.89
CA ILE A 831 23.91 -10.61 63.62
C ILE A 831 24.97 -10.40 64.72
N ALA A 832 25.30 -11.45 65.49
CA ALA A 832 26.31 -11.40 66.54
C ALA A 832 27.73 -11.16 65.97
N ASP A 833 28.06 -11.79 64.84
CA ASP A 833 29.36 -11.67 64.16
C ASP A 833 29.49 -10.33 63.45
N ARG A 834 28.44 -9.79 62.83
CA ARG A 834 28.42 -8.39 62.34
C ARG A 834 28.59 -7.41 63.49
N ALA A 835 27.90 -7.62 64.61
CA ALA A 835 28.08 -6.82 65.82
C ALA A 835 29.49 -6.97 66.43
N ALA A 836 30.19 -8.10 66.22
CA ALA A 836 31.58 -8.28 66.61
C ALA A 836 32.56 -7.59 65.65
N LEU A 837 32.34 -7.72 64.33
CA LEU A 837 33.13 -7.06 63.29
C LEU A 837 33.14 -5.54 63.46
N ILE A 838 31.94 -4.94 63.61
CA ILE A 838 31.73 -3.51 63.88
C ILE A 838 32.48 -3.05 65.16
N ARG A 839 32.64 -3.91 66.16
CA ARG A 839 33.44 -3.61 67.37
C ARG A 839 34.95 -3.79 67.16
N SER A 840 35.36 -4.65 66.22
CA SER A 840 36.78 -4.98 65.97
C SER A 840 37.48 -3.98 65.05
N GLU A 841 36.76 -3.37 64.12
CA GLU A 841 37.30 -2.36 63.18
C GLU A 841 37.39 -0.96 63.81
N THR A 842 36.85 -0.78 65.03
CA THR A 842 36.77 0.51 65.72
C THR A 842 37.68 0.57 66.94
N ARG A 843 38.61 1.53 66.97
CA ARG A 843 39.50 1.75 68.13
C ARG A 843 38.79 2.62 69.17
N THR A 844 38.33 2.02 70.26
CA THR A 844 37.67 2.75 71.36
C THR A 844 38.61 3.74 72.04
N ASP A 845 38.03 4.79 72.63
CA ASP A 845 38.76 5.60 73.62
C ASP A 845 38.98 4.81 74.93
N GLY A 846 39.72 5.42 75.88
CA GLY A 846 39.98 4.82 77.19
C GLY A 846 38.77 4.70 78.12
N GLY A 847 37.59 5.15 77.69
CA GLY A 847 36.30 4.98 78.37
C GLY A 847 35.35 3.99 77.68
N GLY A 848 35.76 3.39 76.54
CA GLY A 848 34.93 2.46 75.78
C GLY A 848 33.87 3.12 74.89
N SER A 849 33.97 4.42 74.61
CA SER A 849 33.04 5.11 73.70
C SER A 849 33.55 5.08 72.25
N LEU A 850 32.58 5.07 71.33
CA LEU A 850 32.79 5.07 69.88
C LEU A 850 32.94 6.50 69.34
N VAL A 851 33.82 6.69 68.34
CA VAL A 851 33.98 7.95 67.59
C VAL A 851 33.86 7.64 66.10
N LEU A 852 32.75 8.07 65.50
CA LEU A 852 32.44 7.88 64.08
C LEU A 852 32.28 9.24 63.38
N ASP A 853 32.36 9.24 62.06
CA ASP A 853 31.96 10.38 61.23
C ASP A 853 30.43 10.46 61.03
N ALA A 854 29.96 11.45 60.27
CA ALA A 854 28.52 11.67 60.02
C ALA A 854 27.86 10.60 59.11
N ARG A 855 28.63 9.67 58.54
CA ARG A 855 28.19 8.57 57.66
C ARG A 855 28.25 7.22 58.38
N GLY A 856 29.00 7.14 59.49
CA GLY A 856 29.18 5.94 60.31
C GLY A 856 30.58 5.33 60.22
N ASP A 857 31.51 5.96 59.49
CA ASP A 857 32.86 5.45 59.30
C ASP A 857 33.72 5.68 60.57
N ALA A 858 34.60 4.74 60.89
CA ALA A 858 35.54 4.87 61.99
C ALA A 858 36.64 5.91 61.65
N ILE A 859 36.77 6.97 62.44
CA ILE A 859 37.79 8.00 62.22
C ILE A 859 39.15 7.48 62.70
N THR A 860 39.93 6.90 61.78
CA THR A 860 41.24 6.31 62.09
C THR A 860 42.34 7.35 62.29
N ASP A 861 42.37 8.42 61.47
CA ASP A 861 43.35 9.52 61.59
C ASP A 861 42.72 10.90 61.28
N ILE A 862 42.87 11.85 62.20
CA ILE A 862 42.54 13.27 61.94
C ILE A 862 43.72 13.92 61.21
N HIS A 863 43.72 13.81 59.88
CA HIS A 863 44.71 14.45 59.01
C HIS A 863 44.49 15.97 58.94
N ILE A 864 45.05 16.70 59.90
CA ILE A 864 45.16 18.16 59.81
C ILE A 864 46.24 18.48 58.75
N GLY A 865 45.84 19.05 57.62
CA GLY A 865 46.75 19.33 56.49
C GLY A 865 47.94 20.22 56.89
N GLY A 866 49.10 19.97 56.27
CA GLY A 866 50.43 20.51 56.67
C GLY A 866 50.66 22.03 56.57
N HIS A 867 49.60 22.84 56.59
CA HIS A 867 49.64 24.30 56.72
C HIS A 867 48.79 24.81 57.91
N SER A 868 48.19 23.92 58.72
CA SER A 868 47.55 24.31 59.99
C SER A 868 48.55 24.66 61.08
N LEU A 869 48.11 25.52 62.02
CA LEU A 869 48.96 26.25 62.96
C LEU A 869 49.48 25.38 64.12
N VAL A 870 50.54 24.61 63.88
CA VAL A 870 51.30 23.91 64.94
C VAL A 870 52.24 24.90 65.63
N THR A 871 52.04 25.18 66.92
CA THR A 871 52.76 26.25 67.64
C THR A 871 53.96 25.77 68.47
N ALA A 872 54.05 24.48 68.80
CA ALA A 872 55.25 23.84 69.33
C ALA A 872 55.20 22.32 69.14
N GLU A 873 56.38 21.69 68.96
CA GLU A 873 56.54 20.24 69.07
C GLU A 873 57.17 19.93 70.43
N VAL A 874 56.47 19.17 71.28
CA VAL A 874 56.95 18.80 72.62
C VAL A 874 57.20 17.29 72.66
N ALA A 875 58.43 16.92 73.01
CA ALA A 875 58.83 15.55 73.28
C ALA A 875 58.29 15.11 74.64
N VAL A 876 57.48 14.05 74.67
CA VAL A 876 57.00 13.44 75.92
C VAL A 876 57.43 11.98 75.95
N ASN A 877 58.02 11.55 77.07
CA ASN A 877 58.38 10.16 77.28
C ASN A 877 57.18 9.40 77.84
N VAL A 878 56.75 8.36 77.14
CA VAL A 878 55.73 7.40 77.60
C VAL A 878 56.30 6.01 77.43
N ASP A 879 56.32 5.23 78.52
CA ASP A 879 56.81 3.86 78.60
C ASP A 879 58.21 3.62 77.98
N GLY A 880 59.10 4.60 78.10
CA GLY A 880 60.51 4.50 77.72
C GLY A 880 60.83 4.95 76.30
N ALA A 881 59.82 5.26 75.47
CA ALA A 881 60.00 5.86 74.16
C ALA A 881 59.72 7.36 74.22
N ILE A 882 60.57 8.16 73.57
CA ILE A 882 60.28 9.58 73.30
C ILE A 882 59.35 9.64 72.09
N VAL A 883 58.14 10.15 72.28
CA VAL A 883 57.18 10.38 71.21
C VAL A 883 56.90 11.88 71.13
N THR A 884 57.06 12.48 69.95
CA THR A 884 56.58 13.85 69.75
C THR A 884 55.08 13.85 69.49
N ARG A 885 54.36 14.77 70.12
CA ARG A 885 52.92 14.95 69.91
C ARG A 885 52.64 16.43 69.66
N GLN A 886 52.03 16.73 68.53
CA GLN A 886 51.57 18.07 68.22
C GLN A 886 50.35 18.39 69.09
N GLN A 887 50.39 19.52 69.82
CA GLN A 887 49.26 20.02 70.58
C GLN A 887 48.79 21.36 70.00
N LEU A 888 47.56 21.39 69.51
CA LEU A 888 46.90 22.61 69.05
C LEU A 888 46.31 23.35 70.26
N SER A 889 47.03 24.31 70.83
CA SER A 889 46.52 25.16 71.91
C SER A 889 46.51 26.64 71.53
N ALA A 890 45.32 27.24 71.47
CA ALA A 890 45.17 28.69 71.55
C ALA A 890 45.40 29.14 73.00
N ARG A 891 46.14 30.24 73.19
CA ARG A 891 46.38 30.84 74.51
C ARG A 891 46.16 32.34 74.47
N ASP A 892 45.74 32.92 75.59
CA ASP A 892 45.69 34.36 75.75
C ASP A 892 47.09 34.96 75.94
N THR A 893 47.20 36.29 75.97
CA THR A 893 48.47 36.98 76.21
C THR A 893 49.02 36.82 77.64
N GLY A 894 48.27 36.18 78.55
CA GLY A 894 48.72 35.75 79.88
C GLY A 894 49.22 34.30 79.91
N GLY A 895 49.06 33.54 78.83
CA GLY A 895 49.45 32.13 78.72
C GLY A 895 48.38 31.12 79.17
N ASN A 896 47.17 31.55 79.52
CA ASN A 896 46.06 30.65 79.82
C ASN A 896 45.56 29.96 78.55
N ALA A 897 45.10 28.71 78.65
CA ALA A 897 44.43 28.06 77.52
C ALA A 897 43.09 28.76 77.23
N ILE A 898 42.86 29.11 75.96
CA ILE A 898 41.55 29.61 75.50
C ILE A 898 40.68 28.39 75.24
N ASP A 899 39.62 28.23 76.03
CA ASP A 899 38.60 27.23 75.78
C ASP A 899 37.75 27.67 74.58
N ILE A 900 37.70 26.84 73.53
CA ILE A 900 36.97 27.17 72.30
C ILE A 900 35.53 26.66 72.46
N ASP A 901 34.70 27.48 73.10
CA ASP A 901 33.30 27.16 73.34
C ASP A 901 32.48 27.11 72.05
N VAL A 902 32.36 25.91 71.47
CA VAL A 902 31.52 25.62 70.29
C VAL A 902 30.02 25.53 70.63
N THR A 903 29.62 25.64 71.91
CA THR A 903 28.23 25.42 72.36
C THR A 903 27.26 26.50 71.84
N ASN A 904 27.77 27.65 71.41
CA ASN A 904 26.95 28.80 71.00
C ASN A 904 26.70 28.86 69.48
N GLY A 905 26.11 27.80 68.92
CA GLY A 905 25.56 27.77 67.56
C GLY A 905 26.59 27.77 66.40
N SER A 906 27.88 27.56 66.69
CA SER A 906 28.93 27.55 65.66
C SER A 906 29.10 26.14 65.06
N ARG A 907 28.84 26.01 63.76
CA ARG A 907 28.96 24.74 63.02
C ARG A 907 30.41 24.30 62.94
N LEU A 908 30.80 23.24 63.65
CA LEU A 908 32.06 22.54 63.39
C LEU A 908 31.91 21.76 62.09
N LEU A 909 32.59 22.21 61.04
CA LEU A 909 32.62 21.56 59.73
C LEU A 909 33.93 20.80 59.54
N VAL A 910 33.84 19.50 59.25
CA VAL A 910 35.00 18.65 58.88
C VAL A 910 34.79 18.21 57.43
N ASN A 911 35.72 18.58 56.54
CA ASN A 911 35.64 18.38 55.09
C ASN A 911 34.37 18.98 54.41
N GLY A 912 33.62 19.83 55.12
CA GLY A 912 32.37 20.45 54.66
C GLY A 912 31.12 19.98 55.42
N ASP A 913 31.18 18.81 56.06
CA ASP A 913 30.06 18.20 56.77
C ASP A 913 29.99 18.62 58.25
N GLU A 914 28.77 18.74 58.76
CA GLU A 914 28.47 19.22 60.12
C GLU A 914 28.56 18.10 61.16
N VAL A 915 29.40 18.32 62.19
CA VAL A 915 29.55 17.37 63.30
C VAL A 915 28.35 17.46 64.24
N ILE A 916 27.34 16.61 64.01
CA ILE A 916 26.12 16.53 64.83
C ILE A 916 26.35 15.77 66.14
N GLY A 917 25.87 16.33 67.26
CA GLY A 917 26.04 15.74 68.59
C GLY A 917 25.32 14.41 68.82
N LYS A 918 25.91 13.56 69.68
CA LYS A 918 25.50 12.18 70.02
C LYS A 918 23.99 11.93 70.10
N ASN A 919 23.24 12.81 70.77
CA ASN A 919 21.80 12.65 70.98
C ASN A 919 20.99 12.74 69.66
N ALA A 920 21.43 13.55 68.70
CA ALA A 920 20.79 13.66 67.38
C ALA A 920 21.06 12.43 66.50
N VAL A 921 22.25 11.81 66.65
CA VAL A 921 22.58 10.55 65.98
C VAL A 921 21.73 9.42 66.55
N GLN A 922 21.61 9.31 67.88
CA GLN A 922 20.78 8.29 68.54
C GLN A 922 19.32 8.39 68.09
N ALA A 923 18.72 9.58 68.12
CA ALA A 923 17.33 9.78 67.69
C ALA A 923 17.08 9.36 66.22
N ARG A 924 18.07 9.53 65.33
CA ARG A 924 17.99 9.05 63.94
C ARG A 924 18.10 7.52 63.84
N ILE A 925 18.96 6.90 64.64
CA ILE A 925 19.06 5.43 64.74
C ILE A 925 17.75 4.85 65.25
N ASP A 926 17.21 5.37 66.35
CA ASP A 926 15.94 4.91 66.95
C ASP A 926 14.77 5.04 65.95
N THR A 927 14.73 6.13 65.19
CA THR A 927 13.73 6.34 64.12
C THR A 927 13.88 5.31 63.01
N ALA A 928 15.11 5.04 62.55
CA ALA A 928 15.38 4.06 61.49
C ALA A 928 15.07 2.62 61.92
N VAL A 929 15.44 2.24 63.15
CA VAL A 929 15.15 0.91 63.73
C VAL A 929 13.64 0.70 63.89
N ASN A 930 12.90 1.71 64.36
CA ASN A 930 11.45 1.62 64.49
C ASN A 930 10.75 1.56 63.12
N ALA A 931 11.24 2.28 62.10
CA ALA A 931 10.74 2.16 60.73
C ALA A 931 11.02 0.77 60.13
N ALA A 932 12.22 0.22 60.33
CA ALA A 932 12.57 -1.13 59.88
C ALA A 932 11.73 -2.23 60.56
N LYS A 933 11.41 -2.06 61.85
CA LYS A 933 10.49 -2.95 62.57
C LYS A 933 9.05 -2.84 62.07
N ALA A 934 8.56 -1.63 61.76
CA ALA A 934 7.22 -1.45 61.20
C ALA A 934 7.09 -2.10 59.81
N GLU A 935 8.09 -1.97 58.94
CA GLU A 935 8.16 -2.64 57.65
C GLU A 935 8.22 -4.18 57.80
N LEU A 936 9.04 -4.69 58.73
CA LEU A 936 9.14 -6.13 59.00
C LEU A 936 7.80 -6.70 59.49
N ASN A 937 7.14 -6.04 60.44
CA ASN A 937 5.81 -6.45 60.92
C ASN A 937 4.78 -6.44 59.79
N THR A 938 4.72 -5.36 59.00
CA THR A 938 3.80 -5.26 57.83
C THR A 938 4.01 -6.42 56.84
N ARG A 939 5.26 -6.89 56.69
CA ARG A 939 5.60 -8.06 55.86
C ARG A 939 5.26 -9.40 56.50
N ILE A 940 5.24 -9.50 57.82
CA ILE A 940 4.78 -10.69 58.58
C ILE A 940 3.25 -10.78 58.51
N ASP A 941 2.54 -9.70 58.84
CA ASP A 941 1.07 -9.60 58.76
C ASP A 941 0.58 -9.99 57.35
N GLY A 942 1.22 -9.45 56.30
CA GLY A 942 0.94 -9.78 54.90
C GLY A 942 1.37 -11.18 54.45
N ILE A 943 2.11 -11.94 55.26
CA ILE A 943 2.35 -13.38 55.07
C ILE A 943 1.26 -14.18 55.79
N GLU A 944 0.88 -13.81 57.02
CA GLU A 944 -0.21 -14.47 57.76
C GLU A 944 -1.55 -14.38 57.00
N GLU A 945 -1.92 -13.21 56.46
CA GLU A 945 -3.11 -13.07 55.60
C GLU A 945 -3.06 -14.03 54.39
N ARG A 946 -1.88 -14.25 53.81
CA ARG A 946 -1.71 -15.13 52.64
C ARG A 946 -1.78 -16.61 53.00
N VAL A 947 -1.25 -17.01 54.16
CA VAL A 947 -1.41 -18.37 54.69
C VAL A 947 -2.88 -18.63 54.99
N GLN A 948 -3.53 -17.73 55.71
CA GLN A 948 -4.94 -17.84 56.09
C GLN A 948 -5.88 -17.82 54.87
N ALA A 949 -5.52 -17.11 53.79
CA ALA A 949 -6.24 -17.16 52.52
C ALA A 949 -6.13 -18.55 51.83
N VAL A 950 -4.99 -19.24 51.94
CA VAL A 950 -4.81 -20.60 51.41
C VAL A 950 -5.61 -21.62 52.22
N GLU A 951 -5.59 -21.54 53.55
CA GLU A 951 -6.37 -22.42 54.45
C GLU A 951 -7.88 -22.28 54.21
N ASN A 952 -8.38 -21.04 54.10
CA ASN A 952 -9.76 -20.74 53.73
C ASN A 952 -10.08 -21.28 52.33
N GLY A 953 -9.16 -21.14 51.37
CA GLY A 953 -9.30 -21.65 50.01
C GLY A 953 -9.45 -23.18 49.94
N GLN A 954 -8.66 -23.92 50.72
CA GLN A 954 -8.77 -25.38 50.82
C GLN A 954 -10.06 -25.81 51.54
N THR A 955 -10.40 -25.15 52.65
CA THR A 955 -11.64 -25.38 53.41
C THR A 955 -12.88 -25.22 52.51
N LEU A 956 -12.89 -24.19 51.67
CA LEU A 956 -13.93 -23.94 50.67
C LEU A 956 -13.99 -25.00 49.55
N GLN A 957 -12.93 -25.77 49.28
CA GLN A 957 -13.00 -26.92 48.37
C GLN A 957 -13.61 -28.15 49.06
N PHE A 958 -13.15 -28.49 50.27
CA PHE A 958 -13.73 -29.62 51.04
C PHE A 958 -15.24 -29.46 51.26
N GLN A 959 -15.71 -28.27 51.63
CA GLN A 959 -17.15 -27.98 51.78
C GLN A 959 -17.93 -28.15 50.48
N ARG A 960 -17.36 -27.78 49.32
CA ARG A 960 -18.00 -27.98 48.00
C ARG A 960 -18.06 -29.46 47.61
N HIS A 961 -17.03 -30.24 47.90
CA HIS A 961 -17.04 -31.69 47.65
C HIS A 961 -18.07 -32.42 48.53
N ALA A 962 -18.14 -32.09 49.83
CA ALA A 962 -19.16 -32.63 50.73
C ALA A 962 -20.59 -32.32 50.27
N ALA A 963 -20.86 -31.08 49.84
CA ALA A 963 -22.17 -30.69 49.31
C ALA A 963 -22.54 -31.43 48.01
N ALA A 964 -21.57 -31.71 47.14
CA ALA A 964 -21.78 -32.48 45.92
C ALA A 964 -22.10 -33.96 46.20
N ILE A 965 -21.37 -34.60 47.13
CA ILE A 965 -21.62 -35.98 47.56
C ILE A 965 -23.05 -36.11 48.12
N GLN A 966 -23.46 -35.19 49.00
CA GLN A 966 -24.82 -35.19 49.55
C GLN A 966 -25.92 -35.02 48.49
N LYS A 967 -25.65 -34.27 47.40
CA LYS A 967 -26.59 -34.15 46.27
C LYS A 967 -26.71 -35.48 45.51
N LEU A 968 -25.62 -36.23 45.35
CA LEU A 968 -25.62 -37.54 44.72
C LEU A 968 -26.35 -38.60 45.58
N GLN A 969 -26.10 -38.61 46.90
CA GLN A 969 -26.83 -39.48 47.86
C GLN A 969 -28.35 -39.23 47.78
N ARG A 970 -28.79 -37.96 47.77
CA ARG A 970 -30.22 -37.60 47.55
C ARG A 970 -30.72 -38.05 46.17
N GLY A 971 -29.89 -37.94 45.14
CA GLY A 971 -30.17 -38.46 43.79
C GLY A 971 -30.50 -39.95 43.78
N ILE A 972 -29.65 -40.76 44.41
CA ILE A 972 -29.80 -42.22 44.51
C ILE A 972 -31.06 -42.59 45.31
N ALA A 973 -31.29 -41.93 46.45
CA ALA A 973 -32.49 -42.15 47.26
C ALA A 973 -33.80 -41.86 46.50
N MET A 974 -33.84 -40.78 45.70
CA MET A 974 -34.99 -40.49 44.83
C MET A 974 -35.15 -41.51 43.70
N ALA A 975 -34.06 -41.92 43.05
CA ALA A 975 -34.09 -42.90 41.97
C ALA A 975 -34.60 -44.27 42.45
N ALA A 976 -34.17 -44.71 43.64
CA ALA A 976 -34.64 -45.96 44.27
C ALA A 976 -36.13 -45.93 44.65
N ALA A 977 -36.69 -44.74 44.93
CA ALA A 977 -38.12 -44.58 45.23
C ALA A 977 -39.02 -44.62 43.97
N LEU A 978 -38.48 -44.30 42.77
CA LEU A 978 -39.24 -44.25 41.51
C LEU A 978 -39.56 -45.66 40.97
N GLN A 979 -40.82 -46.11 41.12
CA GLN A 979 -41.28 -47.40 40.62
C GLN A 979 -42.61 -47.30 39.87
N THR A 980 -42.60 -47.65 38.58
CA THR A 980 -43.76 -47.61 37.67
C THR A 980 -45.01 -48.25 38.30
N PRO A 981 -46.13 -47.52 38.42
CA PRO A 981 -47.38 -48.07 38.95
C PRO A 981 -47.92 -49.19 38.05
N GLN A 982 -48.07 -50.39 38.61
CA GLN A 982 -48.61 -51.54 37.90
C GLN A 982 -50.15 -51.47 37.86
N ILE A 983 -50.74 -51.56 36.66
CA ILE A 983 -52.20 -51.49 36.48
C ILE A 983 -52.76 -52.92 36.50
N ALA A 984 -53.42 -53.28 37.60
CA ALA A 984 -54.02 -54.61 37.77
C ALA A 984 -55.09 -54.92 36.70
N PRO A 985 -55.25 -56.20 36.29
CA PRO A 985 -56.29 -56.61 35.32
C PRO A 985 -57.69 -56.11 35.70
N GLY A 986 -58.46 -55.69 34.71
CA GLY A 986 -59.78 -55.07 34.90
C GLY A 986 -59.77 -53.57 35.23
N HIS A 987 -58.66 -53.04 35.77
CA HIS A 987 -58.53 -51.61 36.07
C HIS A 987 -58.00 -50.81 34.86
N ARG A 988 -58.20 -49.48 34.92
CA ARG A 988 -57.71 -48.52 33.91
C ARG A 988 -56.64 -47.57 34.42
N ARG A 989 -56.47 -47.41 35.73
CA ARG A 989 -55.60 -46.41 36.37
C ARG A 989 -54.94 -47.01 37.60
N ALA A 990 -53.72 -46.59 37.90
CA ALA A 990 -53.00 -46.92 39.12
C ALA A 990 -52.28 -45.67 39.66
N VAL A 991 -52.22 -45.56 40.98
CA VAL A 991 -51.38 -44.60 41.70
C VAL A 991 -50.46 -45.39 42.62
N LYS A 992 -49.20 -44.99 42.73
CA LYS A 992 -48.23 -45.54 43.67
C LYS A 992 -47.49 -44.41 44.38
N LEU A 993 -47.23 -44.62 45.67
CA LEU A 993 -46.27 -43.82 46.42
C LEU A 993 -45.06 -44.71 46.73
N GLY A 994 -43.86 -44.13 46.63
CA GLY A 994 -42.60 -44.80 46.94
C GLY A 994 -41.83 -44.02 47.99
N ILE A 995 -41.07 -44.73 48.82
CA ILE A 995 -40.09 -44.16 49.75
C ILE A 995 -38.86 -45.06 49.72
N ALA A 996 -37.68 -44.47 49.67
CA ALA A 996 -36.41 -45.18 49.75
C ALA A 996 -35.41 -44.36 50.57
N TYR A 997 -34.45 -45.07 51.16
CA TYR A 997 -33.39 -44.51 52.01
C TYR A 997 -32.05 -44.93 51.45
N TYR A 998 -31.12 -43.99 51.33
CA TYR A 998 -29.75 -44.25 50.92
C TYR A 998 -28.83 -43.25 51.61
N ASP A 999 -27.90 -43.75 52.43
CA ASP A 999 -26.80 -42.98 53.03
C ASP A 999 -27.27 -41.67 53.71
N ASP A 1000 -28.12 -41.84 54.74
CA ASP A 1000 -28.85 -40.82 55.49
C ASP A 1000 -29.73 -39.84 54.69
N GLN A 1001 -29.99 -40.13 53.41
CA GLN A 1001 -30.93 -39.39 52.58
C GLN A 1001 -32.19 -40.21 52.27
N THR A 1002 -33.35 -39.64 52.60
CA THR A 1002 -34.66 -40.16 52.17
C THR A 1002 -35.10 -39.51 50.86
N GLY A 1003 -35.52 -40.35 49.91
CA GLY A 1003 -36.23 -39.97 48.69
C GLY A 1003 -37.69 -40.41 48.75
N LEU A 1004 -38.60 -39.55 48.29
CA LEU A 1004 -40.05 -39.77 48.24
C LEU A 1004 -40.50 -39.70 46.78
N ALA A 1005 -41.37 -40.61 46.34
CA ALA A 1005 -41.87 -40.68 44.98
C ALA A 1005 -43.40 -40.79 44.91
N GLY A 1006 -43.99 -40.20 43.88
CA GLY A 1006 -45.39 -40.36 43.50
C GLY A 1006 -45.51 -40.67 42.02
N GLY A 1007 -46.24 -41.74 41.68
CA GLY A 1007 -46.42 -42.21 40.32
C GLY A 1007 -47.90 -42.41 39.97
N TYR A 1008 -48.27 -42.02 38.76
CA TYR A 1008 -49.57 -42.30 38.13
C TYR A 1008 -49.35 -43.13 36.85
N ALA A 1009 -50.22 -44.09 36.60
CA ALA A 1009 -50.27 -44.80 35.32
C ALA A 1009 -51.72 -44.97 34.83
N GLU A 1010 -51.94 -44.86 33.53
CA GLU A 1010 -53.24 -45.04 32.89
C GLU A 1010 -53.15 -45.93 31.65
N ARG A 1011 -54.09 -46.88 31.53
CA ARG A 1011 -54.20 -47.83 30.43
C ARG A 1011 -55.13 -47.27 29.35
N LEU A 1012 -54.56 -47.03 28.18
CA LEU A 1012 -55.25 -46.43 27.02
C LEU A 1012 -56.04 -47.49 26.24
N ASN A 1013 -55.45 -48.66 26.02
CA ASN A 1013 -56.10 -49.83 25.42
C ASN A 1013 -55.51 -51.13 26.03
N GLN A 1014 -55.82 -52.32 25.49
CA GLN A 1014 -55.36 -53.57 26.09
C GLN A 1014 -53.83 -53.73 26.13
N ASN A 1015 -53.13 -53.16 25.14
CA ASN A 1015 -51.70 -53.31 24.86
C ASN A 1015 -50.88 -52.05 25.19
N VAL A 1016 -51.51 -50.92 25.54
CA VAL A 1016 -50.84 -49.62 25.75
C VAL A 1016 -51.22 -49.01 27.10
N SER A 1017 -50.20 -48.66 27.89
CA SER A 1017 -50.34 -47.82 29.08
C SER A 1017 -49.29 -46.70 29.11
N VAL A 1018 -49.60 -45.61 29.79
CA VAL A 1018 -48.70 -44.46 30.00
C VAL A 1018 -48.46 -44.27 31.49
N ASN A 1019 -47.24 -43.92 31.90
CA ASN A 1019 -46.89 -43.58 33.27
C ASN A 1019 -46.23 -42.20 33.36
N ALA A 1020 -46.49 -41.50 34.46
CA ALA A 1020 -45.83 -40.26 34.84
C ALA A 1020 -45.53 -40.31 36.33
N GLU A 1021 -44.27 -40.09 36.69
CA GLU A 1021 -43.74 -40.23 38.03
C GLU A 1021 -42.87 -39.04 38.38
N MET A 1022 -42.90 -38.66 39.66
CA MET A 1022 -42.05 -37.62 40.24
C MET A 1022 -41.45 -38.12 41.54
N ALA A 1023 -40.20 -37.78 41.79
CA ALA A 1023 -39.54 -38.01 43.07
C ALA A 1023 -38.84 -36.75 43.56
N THR A 1024 -38.74 -36.64 44.88
CA THR A 1024 -38.20 -35.48 45.59
C THR A 1024 -37.37 -35.94 46.77
N SER A 1025 -36.32 -35.20 47.11
CA SER A 1025 -35.63 -35.40 48.37
C SER A 1025 -36.50 -34.95 49.55
N HIS A 1026 -36.25 -35.46 50.75
CA HIS A 1026 -37.02 -35.13 51.96
C HIS A 1026 -37.00 -33.63 52.37
N GLN A 1027 -36.13 -32.83 51.74
CA GLN A 1027 -36.04 -31.38 51.93
C GLN A 1027 -36.58 -30.58 50.73
N PHE A 1028 -37.15 -31.26 49.72
CA PHE A 1028 -37.66 -30.68 48.47
C PHE A 1028 -36.63 -29.84 47.68
N LYS A 1029 -35.34 -30.14 47.87
CA LYS A 1029 -34.20 -29.41 47.24
C LYS A 1029 -33.86 -29.92 45.85
N GLU A 1030 -34.22 -31.16 45.54
CA GLU A 1030 -34.03 -31.80 44.25
C GLU A 1030 -35.29 -32.56 43.85
N VAL A 1031 -35.59 -32.57 42.55
CA VAL A 1031 -36.75 -33.25 41.97
C VAL A 1031 -36.29 -34.03 40.72
N ILE A 1032 -36.75 -35.26 40.58
CA ILE A 1032 -36.60 -36.11 39.40
C ILE A 1032 -37.98 -36.36 38.80
N LEU A 1033 -38.13 -36.25 37.48
CA LEU A 1033 -39.37 -36.59 36.75
C LEU A 1033 -39.08 -37.73 35.78
N ARG A 1034 -39.98 -38.73 35.73
CA ARG A 1034 -39.91 -39.86 34.79
C ARG A 1034 -41.27 -40.06 34.10
N GLY A 1035 -41.31 -39.93 32.78
CA GLY A 1035 -42.47 -40.28 31.96
C GLY A 1035 -42.17 -41.52 31.11
N GLY A 1036 -43.20 -42.30 30.78
CA GLY A 1036 -43.05 -43.50 29.96
C GLY A 1036 -44.34 -43.92 29.24
N VAL A 1037 -44.16 -44.71 28.19
CA VAL A 1037 -45.24 -45.41 27.47
C VAL A 1037 -44.82 -46.87 27.39
N ASN A 1038 -45.63 -47.75 27.97
CA ASN A 1038 -45.37 -49.19 28.01
C ASN A 1038 -46.31 -49.87 27.01
N TYR A 1039 -45.72 -50.50 26.00
CA TYR A 1039 -46.41 -51.36 25.04
C TYR A 1039 -46.21 -52.83 25.45
N SER A 1040 -47.24 -53.65 25.30
CA SER A 1040 -47.18 -55.10 25.48
C SER A 1040 -47.79 -55.76 24.26
N TRP A 1041 -47.06 -56.67 23.61
CA TRP A 1041 -47.51 -57.42 22.45
C TRP A 1041 -48.10 -58.79 22.84
#